data_AF-A0A177AMM5-F1
#
_entry.id   AF-A0A177AMM5-F1
#
_cell.length_a   1.000
_cell.length_b   1.000
_cell.length_c   1.000
_cell.angle_alpha   90.00
_cell.angle_beta   90.00
_cell.angle_gamma   90.00
#
_symmetry.space_group_name_H-M   'P 1'
#
loop_
_entity.id
_entity.type
_entity.pdbx_description
1 polymer ?
#
loop_
_entity_poly.entity_id
_entity_poly.type
_entity_poly.pdbx_seq_one_letter_code
_entity_poly.pdbx_strand_id
1 'polypeptide(L)'
;MATPTPVGKHPASLRAGLTPPVSTPFSASKSVNLSPQQYKKSPANSNQYAHPTASSFGGINFDSPTTAAALATLPLGDLGLDASAGGLGGGLGHLGGGLGLGTGLGGLQGIGRLDEDERKRRKLMQIVDTLKAVKGRVSEDGIERLARSVGLECLWETGMGRGGKSKTLIIAGTGLSIDIEFTDNVVETVTLGFPESPESVTRHADQAGRILLDDLKLSKDETVLTKRVDRFAGNLDRMARLDKLSVMPQLNCHEAVAGIYDSLERLHKWEVARLTEEEAMSGKTQEQIVRAALLQKSGRPAMNAHGNVGLCLEYWQERHATSQGEGCKTWSLLLECDQSSSMVYPPVRVSSAWISPSVAKSNPTADDVLLSASDVVLDWQDPPNILLTSNPDQKDDSGMEGIEQPGQLPNQKFPDVRFVAKFSPPLTLPYSAAMQIYDSTSAHLEPDALAALDALAFPPQTAETSEPDGAHRRIRKEQLVSVYNRAGEHEKKCHTNTLTIPKMEYALTLTEVPFSHPRELVQMLPILRQYTRLSTLLERSFGSKYTSDHKTESEDVPGEESTVKDEFDAFMAEASHKDKDLQFTKIPVDVSLYTQPGPSLRIIFPLGPRIADILVGIESNGSLSVVSQNILPDGDGMTETTKMKSLVVDDLGRILETCEDIGIFAEFLRQRLV
;
A
#
# COMPACT_ATOMS: atom_id res chain seq x y z
N MET A 1 -48.58 -4.95 -71.19
CA MET A 1 -49.83 -5.04 -70.41
C MET A 1 -49.45 -4.69 -68.98
N ALA A 2 -49.86 -3.55 -68.43
CA ALA A 2 -51.23 -3.19 -68.02
C ALA A 2 -51.60 -3.79 -66.65
N THR A 3 -51.92 -2.90 -65.71
CA THR A 3 -52.50 -3.10 -64.36
C THR A 3 -53.99 -3.54 -64.46
N PRO A 4 -54.77 -3.81 -63.37
CA PRO A 4 -54.56 -3.50 -61.94
C PRO A 4 -55.02 -4.60 -60.92
N THR A 5 -55.10 -4.21 -59.63
CA THR A 5 -56.04 -4.74 -58.59
C THR A 5 -57.48 -4.19 -58.83
N PRO A 6 -58.54 -4.27 -57.97
CA PRO A 6 -58.69 -4.81 -56.60
C PRO A 6 -60.03 -5.60 -56.37
N VAL A 7 -60.59 -5.52 -55.15
CA VAL A 7 -61.96 -5.86 -54.62
C VAL A 7 -61.92 -6.97 -53.54
N GLY A 8 -62.48 -6.84 -52.32
CA GLY A 8 -63.02 -5.66 -51.59
C GLY A 8 -64.39 -5.89 -50.91
N LYS A 9 -64.57 -5.50 -49.63
CA LYS A 9 -65.87 -5.25 -48.94
C LYS A 9 -65.75 -4.67 -47.52
N HIS A 10 -66.67 -3.74 -47.17
CA HIS A 10 -66.97 -3.15 -45.84
C HIS A 10 -68.47 -2.78 -45.80
N PRO A 11 -69.16 -2.76 -44.63
CA PRO A 11 -69.33 -1.57 -43.76
C PRO A 11 -69.13 -1.92 -42.25
N ALA A 12 -68.94 -1.03 -41.24
CA ALA A 12 -69.56 0.24 -40.80
C ALA A 12 -70.99 0.04 -40.19
N SER A 13 -71.35 0.54 -38.99
CA SER A 13 -70.73 1.48 -38.01
C SER A 13 -71.14 1.09 -36.54
N LEU A 14 -71.19 1.87 -35.43
CA LEU A 14 -71.28 3.32 -35.13
C LEU A 14 -70.73 3.64 -33.69
N ARG A 15 -70.98 4.86 -33.18
CA ARG A 15 -70.43 5.57 -31.99
C ARG A 15 -71.04 5.24 -30.59
N ALA A 16 -70.25 5.39 -29.51
CA ALA A 16 -70.29 6.55 -28.56
C ALA A 16 -69.40 6.37 -27.29
N GLY A 17 -68.82 7.45 -26.73
CA GLY A 17 -68.21 7.49 -25.37
C GLY A 17 -66.90 8.30 -25.25
N LEU A 18 -66.64 8.95 -24.10
CA LEU A 18 -65.47 9.80 -23.83
C LEU A 18 -64.97 9.67 -22.37
N THR A 19 -63.64 9.74 -22.15
CA THR A 19 -62.91 9.95 -20.86
C THR A 19 -63.11 8.92 -19.72
N PRO A 20 -62.33 8.96 -18.62
CA PRO A 20 -60.85 9.12 -18.45
C PRO A 20 -60.24 7.90 -17.67
N PRO A 21 -58.91 7.82 -17.41
CA PRO A 21 -58.34 6.77 -16.56
C PRO A 21 -58.66 6.95 -15.06
N VAL A 22 -58.69 5.83 -14.31
CA VAL A 22 -59.00 5.79 -12.86
C VAL A 22 -57.76 5.43 -12.03
N SER A 23 -57.69 5.99 -10.82
CA SER A 23 -56.47 6.14 -10.01
C SER A 23 -56.09 4.94 -9.13
N THR A 24 -54.87 5.00 -8.60
CA THR A 24 -54.42 4.23 -7.43
C THR A 24 -55.21 4.57 -6.16
N PRO A 25 -55.41 3.62 -5.23
CA PRO A 25 -55.98 3.91 -3.92
C PRO A 25 -54.90 4.33 -2.91
N PHE A 26 -55.12 5.46 -2.23
CA PHE A 26 -54.36 5.85 -1.03
C PHE A 26 -55.35 6.29 0.06
N SER A 27 -55.27 5.68 1.24
CA SER A 27 -55.83 6.19 2.50
C SER A 27 -55.11 5.46 3.64
N ALA A 28 -54.18 6.05 4.39
CA ALA A 28 -54.14 7.32 5.14
C ALA A 28 -54.63 7.17 6.60
N SER A 29 -53.67 7.23 7.53
CA SER A 29 -53.92 7.23 8.97
C SER A 29 -53.04 8.27 9.69
N LYS A 30 -53.49 9.54 9.62
CA LYS A 30 -53.21 10.67 10.54
C LYS A 30 -51.76 11.16 10.71
N SER A 31 -51.61 12.48 10.62
CA SER A 31 -50.39 13.22 10.94
C SER A 31 -50.31 13.59 12.43
N VAL A 32 -49.11 13.97 12.87
CA VAL A 32 -48.90 14.89 13.99
C VAL A 32 -48.20 16.13 13.41
N ASN A 33 -48.79 17.31 13.60
CA ASN A 33 -48.24 18.56 13.08
C ASN A 33 -47.38 19.25 14.14
N LEU A 34 -46.24 19.82 13.73
CA LEU A 34 -45.59 20.93 14.44
C LEU A 34 -45.43 22.11 13.46
N SER A 35 -45.77 23.31 13.92
CA SER A 35 -45.98 24.48 13.04
C SER A 35 -44.75 25.40 13.00
N PRO A 36 -44.34 25.92 11.83
CA PRO A 36 -43.33 26.96 11.75
C PRO A 36 -43.94 28.33 12.04
N GLN A 37 -43.63 28.93 13.21
CA GLN A 37 -43.97 30.33 13.46
C GLN A 37 -42.96 31.26 12.78
N GLN A 38 -43.46 32.14 11.92
CA GLN A 38 -42.70 33.29 11.44
C GLN A 38 -42.78 34.44 12.43
N TYR A 39 -41.64 35.01 12.82
CA TYR A 39 -41.58 36.36 13.37
C TYR A 39 -40.79 37.28 12.43
N LYS A 40 -41.20 38.55 12.34
CA LYS A 40 -40.63 39.57 11.45
C LYS A 40 -40.33 40.84 12.25
N LYS A 41 -39.20 41.50 11.92
CA LYS A 41 -38.80 42.87 12.33
C LYS A 41 -38.46 43.00 13.83
N SER A 42 -37.60 43.93 14.27
CA SER A 42 -36.84 45.00 13.57
C SER A 42 -35.50 45.29 14.30
N PRO A 43 -34.58 46.10 13.73
CA PRO A 43 -33.23 46.30 14.26
C PRO A 43 -33.11 47.44 15.30
N ALA A 44 -31.96 47.51 15.98
CA ALA A 44 -31.54 48.65 16.80
C ALA A 44 -30.11 49.09 16.46
N ASN A 45 -29.90 50.40 16.27
CA ASN A 45 -28.58 51.01 16.07
C ASN A 45 -27.90 51.33 17.41
N SER A 46 -26.57 51.24 17.45
CA SER A 46 -25.75 52.00 18.40
C SER A 46 -24.38 52.33 17.82
N ASN A 47 -24.27 53.46 17.11
CA ASN A 47 -22.98 54.04 16.73
C ASN A 47 -22.30 54.63 17.97
N GLN A 48 -21.04 54.26 18.24
CA GLN A 48 -20.12 55.11 19.00
C GLN A 48 -18.73 55.08 18.33
N TYR A 49 -18.24 56.28 18.01
CA TYR A 49 -16.87 56.51 17.52
C TYR A 49 -15.94 56.78 18.70
N ALA A 50 -14.71 56.24 18.66
CA ALA A 50 -13.52 56.91 19.21
C ALA A 50 -12.24 56.20 18.74
N HIS A 51 -11.42 56.90 17.93
CA HIS A 51 -9.97 56.66 17.94
C HIS A 51 -9.35 57.40 19.14
N PRO A 52 -8.21 56.91 19.63
CA PRO A 52 -7.09 57.83 19.83
C PRO A 52 -5.83 57.39 19.08
N THR A 53 -5.09 58.36 18.58
CA THR A 53 -3.77 58.20 17.95
C THR A 53 -2.65 58.52 18.94
N ALA A 54 -1.63 57.67 19.05
CA ALA A 54 -0.31 58.07 19.56
C ALA A 54 0.79 57.10 19.10
N SER A 55 1.96 57.65 18.78
CA SER A 55 3.17 56.93 18.40
C SER A 55 4.20 56.88 19.53
N SER A 56 5.00 55.82 19.64
CA SER A 56 6.45 55.97 19.84
C SER A 56 7.24 54.68 19.54
N PHE A 57 8.56 54.81 19.50
CA PHE A 57 9.57 53.79 19.19
C PHE A 57 9.82 52.81 20.36
N GLY A 58 10.27 51.59 20.03
CA GLY A 58 10.88 50.65 20.97
C GLY A 58 10.78 49.19 20.52
N GLY A 59 11.85 48.62 19.97
CA GLY A 59 11.84 47.23 19.48
C GLY A 59 12.12 46.20 20.58
N ILE A 60 11.37 45.10 20.60
CA ILE A 60 11.59 43.91 21.42
C ILE A 60 11.24 42.67 20.56
N ASN A 61 11.93 41.54 20.79
CA ASN A 61 11.70 40.25 20.15
C ASN A 61 10.53 39.47 20.82
N PHE A 62 10.38 38.20 20.41
CA PHE A 62 9.43 37.15 20.82
C PHE A 62 8.09 37.22 20.06
N ASP A 63 7.67 36.20 19.29
CA ASP A 63 7.55 34.73 19.52
C ASP A 63 6.14 34.35 20.02
N SER A 64 5.26 34.10 19.05
CA SER A 64 3.96 33.41 19.16
C SER A 64 3.37 33.21 17.76
N PRO A 65 2.74 32.07 17.43
CA PRO A 65 2.27 31.77 16.06
C PRO A 65 1.01 32.55 15.63
N THR A 66 0.31 33.20 16.55
CA THR A 66 -1.03 33.80 16.35
C THR A 66 -1.08 34.91 15.29
N THR A 67 0.04 35.58 14.99
CA THR A 67 0.08 36.66 13.98
C THR A 67 0.01 36.18 12.53
N ALA A 68 0.34 34.92 12.24
CA ALA A 68 0.18 34.37 10.89
C ALA A 68 -1.31 34.23 10.49
N ALA A 69 -2.14 33.78 11.44
CA ALA A 69 -3.59 33.61 11.23
C ALA A 69 -4.31 34.94 10.93
N ALA A 70 -3.84 36.05 11.50
CA ALA A 70 -4.44 37.38 11.31
C ALA A 70 -4.27 37.96 9.90
N LEU A 71 -3.33 37.44 9.10
CA LEU A 71 -3.16 37.82 7.68
C LEU A 71 -3.93 36.93 6.70
N ALA A 72 -4.39 35.74 7.15
CA ALA A 72 -5.13 34.79 6.31
C ALA A 72 -6.64 35.08 6.21
N THR A 73 -7.18 35.99 7.02
CA THR A 73 -8.63 36.22 7.16
C THR A 73 -9.13 37.55 6.61
N LEU A 74 -8.34 38.24 5.78
CA LEU A 74 -8.78 39.45 5.07
C LEU A 74 -9.48 39.10 3.76
N PRO A 75 -10.73 39.55 3.51
CA PRO A 75 -11.39 39.35 2.22
C PRO A 75 -10.73 40.23 1.15
N LEU A 76 -10.00 39.61 0.22
CA LEU A 76 -9.29 40.29 -0.86
C LEU A 76 -10.27 40.81 -1.92
N GLY A 77 -10.97 41.90 -1.61
CA GLY A 77 -12.13 42.36 -2.38
C GLY A 77 -12.49 43.85 -2.31
N ASP A 78 -11.69 44.71 -1.66
CA ASP A 78 -11.75 46.17 -1.86
C ASP A 78 -10.43 46.86 -1.45
N LEU A 79 -9.53 47.11 -2.41
CA LEU A 79 -8.38 47.99 -2.27
C LEU A 79 -8.08 48.69 -3.61
N GLY A 80 -8.88 49.71 -3.93
CA GLY A 80 -8.53 50.64 -5.00
C GLY A 80 -7.37 51.53 -4.60
N LEU A 81 -6.15 51.24 -5.08
CA LEU A 81 -5.00 52.12 -4.96
C LEU A 81 -4.38 52.46 -6.33
N ASP A 82 -4.07 53.76 -6.44
CA ASP A 82 -3.56 54.49 -7.59
C ASP A 82 -2.26 53.91 -8.18
N ALA A 83 -2.07 54.08 -9.49
CA ALA A 83 -0.93 53.55 -10.25
C ALA A 83 0.00 54.68 -10.73
N SER A 84 1.11 54.89 -10.02
CA SER A 84 1.99 56.05 -10.22
C SER A 84 3.47 55.72 -10.49
N ALA A 85 3.76 55.04 -11.62
CA ALA A 85 5.04 55.01 -12.38
C ALA A 85 4.84 54.10 -13.62
N GLY A 86 5.30 54.38 -14.85
CA GLY A 86 6.23 55.39 -15.35
C GLY A 86 7.66 54.81 -15.49
N GLY A 87 8.21 54.52 -16.68
CA GLY A 87 7.70 54.63 -18.06
C GLY A 87 8.70 53.99 -19.05
N LEU A 88 8.59 54.30 -20.37
CA LEU A 88 9.25 53.63 -21.52
C LEU A 88 8.61 52.25 -21.83
N GLY A 89 8.18 51.87 -23.04
CA GLY A 89 8.11 52.56 -24.35
C GLY A 89 8.88 51.78 -25.44
N GLY A 90 8.31 51.38 -26.59
CA GLY A 90 6.92 51.41 -27.06
C GLY A 90 6.84 51.07 -28.58
N GLY A 91 5.66 50.76 -29.14
CA GLY A 91 5.50 50.61 -30.59
C GLY A 91 4.30 49.79 -31.07
N LEU A 92 3.67 50.28 -32.14
CA LEU A 92 2.52 49.79 -32.94
C LEU A 92 2.38 48.25 -33.09
N GLY A 93 1.18 47.65 -33.22
CA GLY A 93 -0.18 48.20 -33.17
C GLY A 93 -1.13 47.63 -34.25
N HIS A 94 -2.32 47.14 -33.86
CA HIS A 94 -3.43 46.86 -34.78
C HIS A 94 -4.80 47.07 -34.10
N LEU A 95 -5.82 47.48 -34.87
CA LEU A 95 -7.17 47.83 -34.42
C LEU A 95 -8.19 47.10 -35.31
N GLY A 96 -9.17 46.38 -34.76
CA GLY A 96 -10.10 45.62 -35.61
C GLY A 96 -11.26 44.89 -34.93
N GLY A 97 -12.23 45.64 -34.37
CA GLY A 97 -13.54 45.11 -33.95
C GLY A 97 -13.57 44.40 -32.57
N GLY A 98 -14.71 44.32 -31.89
CA GLY A 98 -16.00 44.96 -32.18
C GLY A 98 -17.06 44.63 -31.12
N LEU A 99 -17.64 45.64 -30.47
CA LEU A 99 -18.63 45.46 -29.39
C LEU A 99 -20.00 45.04 -29.95
N GLY A 100 -20.38 43.78 -29.74
CA GLY A 100 -21.70 43.23 -30.06
C GLY A 100 -22.59 43.05 -28.83
N LEU A 101 -23.11 44.16 -28.28
CA LEU A 101 -23.93 44.14 -27.06
C LEU A 101 -25.43 44.04 -27.43
N GLY A 102 -26.01 42.83 -27.38
CA GLY A 102 -27.38 42.60 -27.82
C GLY A 102 -28.09 41.35 -27.29
N THR A 103 -29.18 41.56 -26.54
CA THR A 103 -30.36 40.68 -26.40
C THR A 103 -30.15 39.15 -26.21
N GLY A 104 -30.15 38.69 -24.95
CA GLY A 104 -30.03 37.26 -24.61
C GLY A 104 -30.60 36.86 -23.25
N LEU A 105 -31.82 37.28 -22.91
CA LEU A 105 -32.47 37.00 -21.61
C LEU A 105 -32.94 35.54 -21.50
N GLY A 106 -32.00 34.59 -21.38
CA GLY A 106 -32.33 33.14 -21.29
C GLY A 106 -31.21 32.20 -20.84
N GLY A 107 -30.00 32.68 -20.51
CA GLY A 107 -28.84 31.80 -20.25
C GLY A 107 -28.73 31.21 -18.83
N LEU A 108 -29.39 31.78 -17.81
CA LEU A 108 -29.07 31.55 -16.40
C LEU A 108 -29.65 30.24 -15.81
N GLN A 109 -29.91 29.22 -16.63
CA GLN A 109 -30.52 27.94 -16.20
C GLN A 109 -29.58 26.72 -16.35
N GLY A 110 -28.35 26.91 -16.84
CA GLY A 110 -27.38 25.83 -17.07
C GLY A 110 -26.43 25.52 -15.91
N ILE A 111 -26.09 26.51 -15.07
CA ILE A 111 -24.97 26.42 -14.11
C ILE A 111 -25.15 25.28 -13.10
N GLY A 112 -26.37 25.12 -12.55
CA GLY A 112 -26.69 24.02 -11.62
C GLY A 112 -26.85 22.64 -12.27
N ARG A 113 -26.85 22.52 -13.61
CA ARG A 113 -26.93 21.24 -14.32
C ARG A 113 -25.57 20.63 -14.61
N LEU A 114 -24.59 21.45 -15.00
CA LEU A 114 -23.19 21.01 -15.17
C LEU A 114 -22.64 20.40 -13.86
N ASP A 115 -22.87 21.08 -12.74
CA ASP A 115 -22.49 20.63 -11.40
C ASP A 115 -23.21 19.32 -10.99
N GLU A 116 -24.48 19.16 -11.35
CA GLU A 116 -25.22 17.91 -11.12
C GLU A 116 -24.76 16.75 -12.01
N ASP A 117 -24.49 16.99 -13.29
CA ASP A 117 -24.05 15.95 -14.23
C ASP A 117 -22.58 15.55 -14.01
N GLU A 118 -21.76 16.48 -13.49
CA GLU A 118 -20.42 16.20 -12.97
C GLU A 118 -20.47 15.41 -11.65
N ARG A 119 -21.34 15.77 -10.70
CA ARG A 119 -21.59 14.92 -9.52
C ARG A 119 -22.10 13.54 -9.90
N LYS A 120 -22.94 13.41 -10.92
CA LYS A 120 -23.38 12.10 -11.45
C LYS A 120 -22.24 11.34 -12.10
N ARG A 121 -21.33 11.99 -12.82
CA ARG A 121 -20.08 11.35 -13.32
C ARG A 121 -19.24 10.82 -12.16
N ARG A 122 -18.93 11.63 -11.15
CA ARG A 122 -18.15 11.20 -9.98
C ARG A 122 -18.83 10.07 -9.20
N LYS A 123 -20.15 10.16 -8.98
CA LYS A 123 -20.93 9.08 -8.37
C LYS A 123 -20.95 7.82 -9.22
N LEU A 124 -21.05 7.93 -10.55
CA LEU A 124 -21.01 6.79 -11.46
C LEU A 124 -19.63 6.14 -11.50
N MET A 125 -18.55 6.93 -11.49
CA MET A 125 -17.18 6.43 -11.33
C MET A 125 -17.04 5.70 -9.99
N GLN A 126 -17.40 6.33 -8.88
CA GLN A 126 -17.39 5.72 -7.55
C GLN A 126 -18.20 4.41 -7.50
N ILE A 127 -19.39 4.37 -8.10
CA ILE A 127 -20.21 3.15 -8.21
C ILE A 127 -19.50 2.09 -9.05
N VAL A 128 -18.99 2.45 -10.23
CA VAL A 128 -18.22 1.56 -11.10
C VAL A 128 -16.99 1.00 -10.38
N ASP A 129 -16.30 1.80 -9.58
CA ASP A 129 -15.10 1.36 -8.85
C ASP A 129 -15.47 0.47 -7.64
N THR A 130 -16.58 0.75 -6.94
CA THR A 130 -17.13 -0.20 -5.93
C THR A 130 -17.64 -1.50 -6.54
N LEU A 131 -18.07 -1.50 -7.81
CA LEU A 131 -18.46 -2.72 -8.54
C LEU A 131 -17.24 -3.49 -9.04
N LYS A 132 -16.21 -2.82 -9.58
CA LYS A 132 -14.92 -3.42 -9.95
C LYS A 132 -14.21 -4.08 -8.75
N ALA A 133 -14.42 -3.56 -7.54
CA ALA A 133 -13.87 -4.12 -6.30
C ALA A 133 -14.44 -5.51 -5.95
N VAL A 134 -15.48 -5.98 -6.64
CA VAL A 134 -16.05 -7.34 -6.47
C VAL A 134 -15.82 -8.13 -7.76
N LYS A 135 -14.67 -8.80 -7.88
CA LYS A 135 -14.28 -9.56 -9.10
C LYS A 135 -15.16 -10.80 -9.34
N GLY A 136 -15.85 -11.30 -8.31
CA GLY A 136 -16.93 -12.29 -8.44
C GLY A 136 -16.71 -13.59 -7.67
N ARG A 137 -17.45 -14.64 -8.04
CA ARG A 137 -17.39 -15.99 -7.45
C ARG A 137 -16.95 -17.02 -8.49
N VAL A 138 -16.21 -18.04 -8.07
CA VAL A 138 -15.65 -19.06 -8.97
C VAL A 138 -16.78 -19.81 -9.68
N SER A 139 -16.78 -19.70 -11.02
CA SER A 139 -17.81 -20.23 -11.92
C SER A 139 -17.32 -20.13 -13.37
N GLU A 140 -17.82 -20.98 -14.26
CA GLU A 140 -17.50 -20.97 -15.70
C GLU A 140 -17.68 -19.56 -16.31
N ASP A 141 -18.91 -19.03 -16.21
CA ASP A 141 -19.30 -17.68 -16.61
C ASP A 141 -18.43 -16.59 -15.95
N GLY A 142 -18.09 -16.74 -14.67
CA GLY A 142 -17.36 -15.75 -13.89
C GLY A 142 -15.91 -15.59 -14.35
N ILE A 143 -15.24 -16.70 -14.66
CA ILE A 143 -13.84 -16.73 -15.11
C ILE A 143 -13.75 -16.24 -16.57
N GLU A 144 -14.69 -16.62 -17.44
CA GLU A 144 -14.74 -16.08 -18.81
C GLU A 144 -14.99 -14.56 -18.81
N ARG A 145 -15.97 -14.07 -18.04
CA ARG A 145 -16.25 -12.62 -17.90
C ARG A 145 -15.03 -11.86 -17.39
N LEU A 146 -14.32 -12.42 -16.41
CA LEU A 146 -13.09 -11.85 -15.88
C LEU A 146 -12.02 -11.75 -16.96
N ALA A 147 -11.66 -12.85 -17.63
CA ALA A 147 -10.62 -12.87 -18.65
C ALA A 147 -10.91 -11.91 -19.81
N ARG A 148 -12.15 -11.90 -20.33
CA ARG A 148 -12.59 -10.93 -21.34
C ARG A 148 -12.58 -9.47 -20.84
N SER A 149 -12.81 -9.22 -19.55
CA SER A 149 -12.75 -7.86 -18.98
C SER A 149 -11.33 -7.32 -18.84
N VAL A 150 -10.33 -8.20 -18.77
CA VAL A 150 -8.90 -7.85 -18.75
C VAL A 150 -8.35 -7.66 -20.16
N GLY A 151 -9.01 -8.25 -21.16
CA GLY A 151 -8.67 -8.12 -22.60
C GLY A 151 -8.07 -9.38 -23.23
N LEU A 152 -8.12 -10.52 -22.55
CA LEU A 152 -7.71 -11.81 -23.10
C LEU A 152 -8.84 -12.44 -23.93
N GLU A 153 -8.47 -13.21 -24.95
CA GLU A 153 -9.43 -14.01 -25.71
C GLU A 153 -9.80 -15.29 -24.94
N CYS A 154 -11.01 -15.80 -25.16
CA CYS A 154 -11.51 -16.99 -24.46
C CYS A 154 -12.30 -17.89 -25.41
N LEU A 155 -11.98 -19.18 -25.39
CA LEU A 155 -12.60 -20.24 -26.18
C LEU A 155 -12.98 -21.41 -25.25
N TRP A 156 -14.13 -22.02 -25.49
CA TRP A 156 -14.58 -23.22 -24.77
C TRP A 156 -14.40 -24.45 -25.65
N GLU A 157 -13.60 -25.41 -25.21
CA GLU A 157 -13.56 -26.76 -25.76
C GLU A 157 -14.36 -27.72 -24.86
N THR A 158 -15.15 -28.60 -25.46
CA THR A 158 -15.92 -29.63 -24.73
C THR A 158 -15.20 -30.97 -24.86
N GLY A 159 -14.76 -31.53 -23.73
CA GLY A 159 -14.02 -32.79 -23.72
C GLY A 159 -14.86 -33.95 -24.24
N MET A 160 -14.50 -34.50 -25.41
CA MET A 160 -15.13 -35.72 -25.96
C MET A 160 -14.81 -37.00 -25.16
N GLY A 161 -14.09 -36.87 -24.04
CA GLY A 161 -13.58 -37.95 -23.21
C GLY A 161 -14.45 -38.32 -22.01
N ARG A 162 -14.34 -39.59 -21.61
CA ARG A 162 -14.73 -40.22 -20.32
C ARG A 162 -15.95 -39.73 -19.53
N GLY A 163 -16.97 -39.17 -20.20
CA GLY A 163 -18.27 -38.88 -19.58
C GLY A 163 -19.01 -37.67 -20.12
N GLY A 164 -18.40 -36.84 -20.99
CA GLY A 164 -19.07 -35.68 -21.59
C GLY A 164 -19.45 -34.60 -20.58
N LYS A 165 -18.68 -34.51 -19.49
CA LYS A 165 -18.87 -33.59 -18.34
C LYS A 165 -17.71 -32.62 -18.13
N SER A 166 -16.54 -32.88 -18.71
CA SER A 166 -15.41 -31.96 -18.64
C SER A 166 -15.49 -30.91 -19.76
N LYS A 167 -15.23 -29.66 -19.39
CA LYS A 167 -15.07 -28.53 -20.31
C LYS A 167 -13.72 -27.88 -20.04
N THR A 168 -13.03 -27.46 -21.09
CA THR A 168 -11.79 -26.69 -20.97
C THR A 168 -12.06 -25.26 -21.43
N LEU A 169 -11.78 -24.30 -20.56
CA LEU A 169 -11.71 -22.88 -20.92
C LEU A 169 -10.26 -22.57 -21.30
N ILE A 170 -10.05 -22.27 -22.57
CA ILE A 170 -8.77 -21.83 -23.12
C ILE A 170 -8.80 -20.30 -23.12
N ILE A 171 -7.84 -19.69 -22.42
CA ILE A 171 -7.65 -18.24 -22.34
C ILE A 171 -6.34 -17.89 -23.05
N ALA A 172 -6.39 -17.01 -24.05
CA ALA A 172 -5.24 -16.66 -24.88
C ALA A 172 -4.89 -15.17 -24.81
N GLY A 173 -3.60 -14.89 -24.77
CA GLY A 173 -2.98 -13.58 -24.99
C GLY A 173 -1.99 -13.62 -26.16
N THR A 174 -1.12 -12.62 -26.23
CA THR A 174 -0.13 -12.43 -27.31
C THR A 174 1.04 -13.41 -27.22
N GLY A 175 1.50 -13.71 -26.01
CA GLY A 175 2.57 -14.67 -25.69
C GLY A 175 2.21 -15.59 -24.50
N LEU A 176 0.91 -15.73 -24.22
CA LEU A 176 0.35 -16.34 -23.02
C LEU A 176 -0.81 -17.28 -23.39
N SER A 177 -0.85 -18.48 -22.80
CA SER A 177 -1.98 -19.42 -22.90
C SER A 177 -2.30 -20.04 -21.54
N ILE A 178 -3.57 -20.05 -21.13
CA ILE A 178 -4.03 -20.65 -19.87
C ILE A 178 -5.21 -21.59 -20.16
N ASP A 179 -5.04 -22.88 -19.88
CA ASP A 179 -6.08 -23.89 -20.05
C ASP A 179 -6.64 -24.28 -18.68
N ILE A 180 -7.95 -24.16 -18.48
CA ILE A 180 -8.62 -24.43 -17.21
C ILE A 180 -9.67 -25.53 -17.42
N GLU A 181 -9.48 -26.70 -16.80
CA GLU A 181 -10.40 -27.83 -16.91
C GLU A 181 -11.43 -27.81 -15.77
N PHE A 182 -12.71 -27.84 -16.13
CA PHE A 182 -13.85 -27.88 -15.24
C PHE A 182 -14.54 -29.24 -15.29
N THR A 183 -14.69 -29.89 -14.14
CA THR A 183 -15.49 -31.10 -13.95
C THR A 183 -16.65 -30.76 -13.01
N ASP A 184 -17.90 -30.80 -13.51
CA ASP A 184 -19.13 -30.48 -12.75
C ASP A 184 -19.08 -29.11 -12.01
N ASN A 185 -18.56 -28.06 -12.68
CA ASN A 185 -18.28 -26.71 -12.18
C ASN A 185 -17.12 -26.60 -11.15
N VAL A 186 -16.37 -27.66 -10.88
CA VAL A 186 -15.16 -27.62 -10.04
C VAL A 186 -13.92 -27.58 -10.95
N VAL A 187 -12.97 -26.71 -10.65
CA VAL A 187 -11.69 -26.64 -11.39
C VAL A 187 -10.80 -27.80 -10.94
N GLU A 188 -10.42 -28.66 -11.89
CA GLU A 188 -9.62 -29.86 -11.65
C GLU A 188 -8.15 -29.62 -12.01
N THR A 189 -7.89 -29.02 -13.18
CA THR A 189 -6.53 -28.67 -13.65
C THR A 189 -6.47 -27.22 -14.15
N VAL A 190 -5.29 -26.60 -14.01
CA VAL A 190 -4.92 -25.34 -14.68
C VAL A 190 -3.53 -25.53 -15.26
N THR A 191 -3.39 -25.36 -16.57
CA THR A 191 -2.12 -25.41 -17.28
C THR A 191 -1.77 -24.00 -17.77
N LEU A 192 -0.53 -23.59 -17.58
CA LEU A 192 -0.01 -22.30 -18.02
C LEU A 192 1.10 -22.55 -19.06
N GLY A 193 0.98 -21.89 -20.21
CA GLY A 193 1.97 -21.90 -21.28
C GLY A 193 2.37 -20.48 -21.66
N PHE A 194 3.61 -20.35 -22.13
CA PHE A 194 4.13 -19.14 -22.76
C PHE A 194 4.66 -19.51 -24.15
N PRO A 195 3.80 -19.52 -25.19
CA PRO A 195 4.23 -19.71 -26.56
C PRO A 195 5.37 -18.76 -26.95
N GLU A 196 6.30 -19.24 -27.77
CA GLU A 196 7.45 -18.50 -28.31
C GLU A 196 8.44 -17.89 -27.28
N SER A 197 8.20 -18.05 -25.97
CA SER A 197 9.04 -17.50 -24.90
C SER A 197 10.23 -18.42 -24.53
N PRO A 198 11.36 -17.85 -24.06
CA PRO A 198 12.56 -18.61 -23.71
C PRO A 198 12.45 -19.43 -22.41
N GLU A 199 13.41 -20.33 -22.21
CA GLU A 199 13.46 -21.26 -21.06
C GLU A 199 13.42 -20.55 -19.69
N SER A 200 13.98 -19.34 -19.58
CA SER A 200 13.91 -18.51 -18.37
C SER A 200 12.48 -18.17 -17.94
N VAL A 201 11.52 -18.15 -18.86
CA VAL A 201 10.09 -17.96 -18.56
C VAL A 201 9.40 -19.31 -18.40
N THR A 202 9.58 -20.24 -19.35
CA THR A 202 8.82 -21.50 -19.37
C THR A 202 9.15 -22.44 -18.21
N ARG A 203 10.39 -22.41 -17.70
CA ARG A 203 10.83 -23.15 -16.49
C ARG A 203 9.96 -22.87 -15.25
N HIS A 204 9.33 -21.70 -15.18
CA HIS A 204 8.51 -21.28 -14.04
C HIS A 204 6.99 -21.41 -14.28
N ALA A 205 6.56 -21.79 -15.49
CA ALA A 205 5.15 -21.88 -15.86
C ALA A 205 4.38 -22.90 -15.00
N ASP A 206 4.96 -24.09 -14.80
CA ASP A 206 4.48 -25.15 -13.89
C ASP A 206 4.14 -24.65 -12.48
N GLN A 207 4.96 -23.76 -11.94
CA GLN A 207 4.82 -23.23 -10.58
C GLN A 207 3.72 -22.16 -10.51
N ALA A 208 3.62 -21.31 -11.52
CA ALA A 208 2.53 -20.34 -11.63
C ALA A 208 1.18 -21.03 -11.88
N GLY A 209 1.12 -22.07 -12.73
CA GLY A 209 -0.07 -22.88 -12.94
C GLY A 209 -0.62 -23.50 -11.64
N ARG A 210 0.26 -23.95 -10.74
CA ARG A 210 -0.13 -24.43 -9.39
C ARG A 210 -0.74 -23.33 -8.53
N ILE A 211 -0.19 -22.11 -8.54
CA ILE A 211 -0.78 -20.96 -7.81
C ILE A 211 -2.17 -20.62 -8.36
N LEU A 212 -2.33 -20.53 -9.68
CA LEU A 212 -3.62 -20.27 -10.33
C LEU A 212 -4.65 -21.36 -10.00
N LEU A 213 -4.22 -22.62 -9.95
CA LEU A 213 -5.05 -23.76 -9.56
C LEU A 213 -5.45 -23.69 -8.08
N ASP A 214 -4.54 -23.35 -7.17
CA ASP A 214 -4.81 -23.29 -5.74
C ASP A 214 -5.63 -22.03 -5.33
N ASP A 215 -5.54 -20.95 -6.11
CA ASP A 215 -6.47 -19.80 -6.02
C ASP A 215 -7.92 -20.18 -6.37
N LEU A 216 -8.11 -21.07 -7.36
CA LEU A 216 -9.43 -21.49 -7.85
C LEU A 216 -10.02 -22.68 -7.06
N LYS A 217 -9.19 -23.56 -6.50
CA LYS A 217 -9.62 -24.69 -5.66
C LYS A 217 -10.33 -24.24 -4.39
N LEU A 218 -11.22 -25.09 -3.89
CA LEU A 218 -11.87 -24.90 -2.60
C LEU A 218 -10.90 -25.18 -1.46
N SER A 219 -10.75 -24.23 -0.52
CA SER A 219 -10.10 -24.49 0.77
C SER A 219 -10.99 -25.37 1.64
N LYS A 220 -10.44 -26.01 2.68
CA LYS A 220 -11.17 -26.96 3.55
C LYS A 220 -12.46 -26.38 4.17
N ASP A 221 -12.45 -25.07 4.42
CA ASP A 221 -13.54 -24.32 5.06
C ASP A 221 -14.40 -23.52 4.04
N GLU A 222 -14.14 -23.66 2.73
CA GLU A 222 -14.83 -22.92 1.66
C GLU A 222 -15.79 -23.80 0.86
N THR A 223 -16.99 -23.28 0.61
CA THR A 223 -17.95 -23.89 -0.34
C THR A 223 -17.79 -23.32 -1.75
N VAL A 224 -18.26 -24.06 -2.76
CA VAL A 224 -18.39 -23.56 -4.16
C VAL A 224 -19.12 -22.22 -4.23
N LEU A 225 -20.13 -22.01 -3.37
CA LEU A 225 -20.87 -20.76 -3.32
C LEU A 225 -20.07 -19.62 -2.70
N THR A 226 -19.19 -19.86 -1.73
CA THR A 226 -18.45 -18.80 -1.02
C THR A 226 -17.15 -18.40 -1.69
N LYS A 227 -16.54 -19.28 -2.50
CA LYS A 227 -15.24 -19.06 -3.15
C LYS A 227 -15.26 -17.83 -4.06
N ARG A 228 -14.35 -16.88 -3.82
CA ARG A 228 -14.18 -15.67 -4.63
C ARG A 228 -13.08 -15.83 -5.68
N VAL A 229 -13.19 -15.08 -6.77
CA VAL A 229 -12.15 -15.02 -7.83
C VAL A 229 -11.07 -13.96 -7.53
N ASP A 230 -11.23 -13.17 -6.46
CA ASP A 230 -10.42 -11.96 -6.18
C ASP A 230 -8.88 -12.18 -6.27
N ARG A 231 -8.35 -13.34 -5.84
CA ARG A 231 -6.91 -13.67 -5.95
C ARG A 231 -6.48 -14.04 -7.38
N PHE A 232 -7.20 -14.99 -8.00
CA PHE A 232 -6.97 -15.38 -9.40
C PHE A 232 -7.08 -14.16 -10.33
N ALA A 233 -8.00 -13.25 -10.06
CA ALA A 233 -8.13 -11.97 -10.76
C ALA A 233 -6.89 -11.09 -10.60
N GLY A 234 -6.33 -10.97 -9.38
CA GLY A 234 -5.07 -10.26 -9.17
C GLY A 234 -3.88 -10.91 -9.91
N ASN A 235 -3.85 -12.23 -10.02
CA ASN A 235 -2.85 -12.95 -10.82
C ASN A 235 -3.05 -12.75 -12.34
N LEU A 236 -4.29 -12.81 -12.85
CA LEU A 236 -4.62 -12.63 -14.25
C LEU A 236 -4.42 -11.19 -14.74
N ASP A 237 -4.86 -10.20 -13.95
CA ASP A 237 -4.66 -8.76 -14.21
C ASP A 237 -3.16 -8.41 -14.40
N ARG A 238 -2.26 -9.13 -13.71
CA ARG A 238 -0.81 -8.95 -13.80
C ARG A 238 -0.22 -9.62 -15.04
N MET A 239 -0.53 -10.89 -15.28
CA MET A 239 -0.05 -11.61 -16.46
C MET A 239 -0.47 -10.91 -17.75
N ALA A 240 -1.73 -10.48 -17.85
CA ALA A 240 -2.23 -9.76 -19.01
C ALA A 240 -1.67 -8.34 -19.17
N ARG A 241 -1.23 -7.67 -18.08
CA ARG A 241 -0.50 -6.40 -18.18
C ARG A 241 0.86 -6.61 -18.84
N LEU A 242 1.60 -7.63 -18.42
CA LEU A 242 2.90 -7.97 -19.03
C LEU A 242 2.74 -8.41 -20.50
N ASP A 243 1.71 -9.20 -20.81
CA ASP A 243 1.37 -9.60 -22.19
C ASP A 243 1.06 -8.37 -23.07
N LYS A 244 0.17 -7.48 -22.62
CA LYS A 244 -0.24 -6.27 -23.34
C LYS A 244 0.88 -5.24 -23.54
N LEU A 245 1.86 -5.20 -22.64
CA LEU A 245 3.05 -4.33 -22.76
C LEU A 245 4.17 -4.97 -23.60
N SER A 246 4.05 -6.25 -23.92
CA SER A 246 5.01 -6.97 -24.77
C SER A 246 4.72 -6.73 -26.25
N VAL A 247 5.78 -6.60 -27.05
CA VAL A 247 5.71 -6.42 -28.50
C VAL A 247 6.52 -7.56 -29.13
N MET A 248 5.86 -8.69 -29.40
CA MET A 248 6.55 -9.87 -29.93
C MET A 248 7.09 -9.63 -31.36
N PRO A 249 8.31 -10.08 -31.69
CA PRO A 249 9.33 -10.71 -30.85
C PRO A 249 10.37 -9.73 -30.26
N GLN A 250 10.13 -8.41 -30.34
CA GLN A 250 11.13 -7.36 -30.04
C GLN A 250 11.26 -7.02 -28.54
N LEU A 251 10.19 -7.18 -27.77
CA LEU A 251 10.15 -6.89 -26.33
C LEU A 251 9.23 -7.88 -25.62
N ASN A 252 9.80 -8.74 -24.78
CA ASN A 252 9.04 -9.64 -23.90
C ASN A 252 9.16 -9.17 -22.44
N CYS A 253 8.07 -8.67 -21.86
CA CYS A 253 8.06 -8.21 -20.47
C CYS A 253 8.16 -9.36 -19.46
N HIS A 254 7.71 -10.57 -19.80
CA HIS A 254 7.92 -11.75 -18.94
C HIS A 254 9.41 -12.15 -18.92
N GLU A 255 10.09 -12.10 -20.06
CA GLU A 255 11.54 -12.33 -20.15
C GLU A 255 12.34 -11.26 -19.40
N ALA A 256 11.94 -9.98 -19.51
CA ALA A 256 12.58 -8.88 -18.79
C ALA A 256 12.58 -9.12 -17.26
N VAL A 257 11.44 -9.55 -16.71
CA VAL A 257 11.31 -9.88 -15.28
C VAL A 257 12.05 -11.18 -14.92
N ALA A 258 12.01 -12.20 -15.77
CA ALA A 258 12.76 -13.45 -15.56
C ALA A 258 14.29 -13.24 -15.56
N GLY A 259 14.82 -12.39 -16.44
CA GLY A 259 16.24 -12.07 -16.48
C GLY A 259 16.74 -11.28 -15.25
N ILE A 260 15.87 -10.49 -14.61
CA ILE A 260 16.13 -9.90 -13.29
C ILE A 260 16.17 -11.00 -12.21
N TYR A 261 15.24 -11.96 -12.24
CA TYR A 261 15.27 -13.11 -11.32
C TYR A 261 16.58 -13.89 -11.43
N ASP A 262 16.99 -14.31 -12.65
CA ASP A 262 18.22 -15.07 -12.86
C ASP A 262 19.47 -14.35 -12.33
N SER A 263 19.47 -13.01 -12.37
CA SER A 263 20.56 -12.15 -11.89
C SER A 263 20.57 -12.07 -10.36
N LEU A 264 19.41 -11.80 -9.75
CA LEU A 264 19.27 -11.74 -8.29
C LEU A 264 19.45 -13.13 -7.64
N GLU A 265 19.04 -14.21 -8.29
CA GLU A 265 19.17 -15.58 -7.77
C GLU A 265 20.65 -16.00 -7.70
N ARG A 266 21.47 -15.58 -8.68
CA ARG A 266 22.94 -15.70 -8.62
C ARG A 266 23.54 -14.91 -7.46
N LEU A 267 23.15 -13.65 -7.30
CA LEU A 267 23.61 -12.79 -6.21
C LEU A 267 23.27 -13.41 -4.84
N HIS A 268 22.01 -13.83 -4.62
CA HIS A 268 21.58 -14.49 -3.39
C HIS A 268 22.33 -15.80 -3.12
N LYS A 269 22.56 -16.65 -4.13
CA LYS A 269 23.36 -17.89 -3.99
C LYS A 269 24.80 -17.60 -3.58
N TRP A 270 25.42 -16.57 -4.14
CA TRP A 270 26.77 -16.14 -3.79
C TRP A 270 26.84 -15.55 -2.38
N GLU A 271 25.86 -14.73 -1.98
CA GLU A 271 25.77 -14.17 -0.62
C GLU A 271 25.57 -15.27 0.44
N VAL A 272 24.70 -16.25 0.17
CA VAL A 272 24.47 -17.39 1.08
C VAL A 272 25.72 -18.28 1.19
N ALA A 273 26.46 -18.51 0.09
CA ALA A 273 27.73 -19.22 0.14
C ALA A 273 28.74 -18.48 1.05
N ARG A 274 28.92 -17.18 0.84
CA ARG A 274 29.85 -16.35 1.63
C ARG A 274 29.46 -16.27 3.12
N LEU A 275 28.16 -16.20 3.42
CA LEU A 275 27.64 -16.27 4.79
C LEU A 275 27.77 -17.66 5.43
N THR A 276 28.05 -18.72 4.65
CA THR A 276 28.36 -20.05 5.18
C THR A 276 29.85 -20.19 5.53
N GLU A 277 30.72 -19.41 4.88
CA GLU A 277 32.16 -19.34 5.14
C GLU A 277 32.51 -18.43 6.35
N GLU A 278 31.59 -17.56 6.77
CA GLU A 278 31.79 -16.58 7.84
C GLU A 278 31.76 -17.24 9.25
N GLU A 279 32.83 -17.06 10.04
CA GLU A 279 32.96 -17.71 11.37
C GLU A 279 31.77 -17.42 12.30
N ALA A 280 31.19 -16.22 12.22
CA ALA A 280 30.01 -15.80 12.99
C ALA A 280 28.73 -16.59 12.69
N MET A 281 28.70 -17.37 11.60
CA MET A 281 27.59 -18.23 11.17
C MET A 281 27.89 -19.73 11.34
N SER A 282 29.11 -20.10 11.75
CA SER A 282 29.50 -21.50 11.96
C SER A 282 28.55 -22.22 12.93
N GLY A 283 28.09 -23.42 12.53
CA GLY A 283 27.16 -24.25 13.31
C GLY A 283 25.68 -23.87 13.23
N LYS A 284 25.29 -22.84 12.46
CA LYS A 284 23.87 -22.49 12.21
C LYS A 284 23.24 -23.35 11.11
N THR A 285 21.92 -23.50 11.14
CA THR A 285 21.16 -24.26 10.12
C THR A 285 21.08 -23.46 8.81
N GLN A 286 21.01 -24.13 7.65
CA GLN A 286 20.91 -23.47 6.33
C GLN A 286 19.78 -22.43 6.25
N GLU A 287 18.62 -22.69 6.88
CA GLU A 287 17.52 -21.72 6.98
C GLU A 287 17.92 -20.41 7.68
N GLN A 288 18.77 -20.49 8.71
CA GLN A 288 19.22 -19.33 9.48
C GLN A 288 20.24 -18.52 8.67
N ILE A 289 21.03 -19.17 7.82
CA ILE A 289 21.94 -18.52 6.85
C ILE A 289 21.12 -17.79 5.77
N VAL A 290 20.11 -18.46 5.20
CA VAL A 290 19.19 -17.83 4.22
C VAL A 290 18.41 -16.67 4.84
N ARG A 291 17.98 -16.78 6.10
CA ARG A 291 17.35 -15.67 6.84
C ARG A 291 18.33 -14.52 7.16
N ALA A 292 19.60 -14.80 7.45
CA ALA A 292 20.61 -13.75 7.57
C ALA A 292 20.81 -12.99 6.25
N ALA A 293 20.87 -13.71 5.11
CA ALA A 293 20.93 -13.09 3.77
C ALA A 293 19.69 -12.20 3.49
N LEU A 294 18.50 -12.72 3.79
CA LEU A 294 17.22 -11.99 3.65
C LEU A 294 17.21 -10.65 4.39
N LEU A 295 17.79 -10.59 5.59
CA LEU A 295 17.72 -9.42 6.48
C LEU A 295 18.90 -8.46 6.36
N GLN A 296 20.09 -8.95 5.98
CA GLN A 296 21.32 -8.14 6.03
C GLN A 296 21.96 -7.87 4.67
N LYS A 297 21.62 -8.65 3.63
CA LYS A 297 22.27 -8.60 2.31
C LYS A 297 21.23 -8.23 1.23
N SER A 298 21.31 -8.76 0.02
CA SER A 298 20.46 -8.36 -1.13
C SER A 298 19.03 -8.90 -1.10
N GLY A 299 18.58 -9.49 0.02
CA GLY A 299 17.24 -10.07 0.16
C GLY A 299 17.17 -11.50 -0.39
N ARG A 300 15.97 -11.97 -0.74
CA ARG A 300 15.74 -13.29 -1.35
C ARG A 300 14.78 -13.18 -2.53
N PRO A 301 15.24 -13.43 -3.77
CA PRO A 301 14.36 -13.48 -4.93
C PRO A 301 13.58 -14.81 -4.95
N ALA A 302 12.27 -14.71 -5.18
CA ALA A 302 11.35 -15.82 -5.26
C ALA A 302 10.39 -15.60 -6.44
N MET A 303 10.57 -16.39 -7.51
CA MET A 303 9.60 -16.47 -8.59
C MET A 303 8.38 -17.26 -8.11
N ASN A 304 7.17 -16.77 -8.40
CA ASN A 304 5.89 -17.42 -8.10
C ASN A 304 5.75 -17.81 -6.61
N ALA A 305 5.56 -16.81 -5.75
CA ALA A 305 5.58 -16.94 -4.29
C ALA A 305 4.48 -16.10 -3.62
N HIS A 306 4.15 -16.40 -2.35
CA HIS A 306 3.13 -15.68 -1.55
C HIS A 306 1.73 -15.62 -2.19
N GLY A 307 1.37 -16.63 -2.99
CA GLY A 307 0.12 -16.65 -3.77
C GLY A 307 0.12 -15.71 -5.00
N ASN A 308 1.27 -15.14 -5.34
CA ASN A 308 1.44 -14.25 -6.49
C ASN A 308 2.22 -14.93 -7.62
N VAL A 309 1.74 -14.78 -8.85
CA VAL A 309 2.48 -15.07 -10.07
C VAL A 309 3.38 -13.88 -10.40
N GLY A 310 4.63 -14.16 -10.81
CA GLY A 310 5.66 -13.16 -11.09
C GLY A 310 6.80 -13.16 -10.06
N LEU A 311 7.70 -12.18 -10.18
CA LEU A 311 8.91 -12.09 -9.36
C LEU A 311 8.65 -11.29 -8.07
N CYS A 312 8.83 -11.94 -6.92
CA CYS A 312 8.91 -11.29 -5.62
C CYS A 312 10.37 -11.20 -5.15
N LEU A 313 10.79 -10.05 -4.65
CA LEU A 313 12.02 -9.88 -3.87
C LEU A 313 11.65 -9.71 -2.39
N GLU A 314 11.80 -10.79 -1.61
CA GLU A 314 11.63 -10.76 -0.16
C GLU A 314 12.78 -9.95 0.47
N TYR A 315 12.48 -9.07 1.44
CA TYR A 315 13.51 -8.28 2.13
C TYR A 315 13.38 -8.24 3.66
N TRP A 316 12.26 -8.73 4.22
CA TRP A 316 12.02 -8.77 5.67
C TRP A 316 11.01 -9.85 6.07
N GLN A 317 11.13 -10.35 7.31
CA GLN A 317 10.21 -11.33 7.89
C GLN A 317 9.98 -11.05 9.39
N GLU A 318 8.72 -11.05 9.83
CA GLU A 318 8.35 -10.99 11.24
C GLU A 318 8.87 -12.22 12.01
N ARG A 319 9.26 -12.03 13.27
CA ARG A 319 9.73 -13.08 14.20
C ARG A 319 10.88 -13.92 13.68
N HIS A 320 11.67 -13.35 12.76
CA HIS A 320 12.88 -13.91 12.16
C HIS A 320 13.82 -14.63 13.15
N ALA A 321 13.97 -14.08 14.36
CA ALA A 321 14.82 -14.59 15.43
C ALA A 321 14.25 -15.80 16.20
N THR A 322 12.94 -16.04 16.15
CA THR A 322 12.24 -17.05 16.99
C THR A 322 11.42 -18.08 16.21
N SER A 323 11.05 -17.82 14.95
CA SER A 323 10.13 -18.66 14.20
C SER A 323 10.78 -19.86 13.47
N GLN A 324 10.09 -20.99 13.49
CA GLN A 324 10.09 -22.01 12.42
C GLN A 324 8.64 -22.38 12.03
N GLY A 325 7.69 -21.47 12.24
CA GLY A 325 6.26 -21.69 12.04
C GLY A 325 5.69 -20.94 10.83
N GLU A 326 4.68 -21.54 10.20
CA GLU A 326 3.84 -20.89 9.20
C GLU A 326 3.05 -19.72 9.81
N GLY A 327 2.72 -18.70 9.01
CA GLY A 327 1.95 -17.52 9.46
C GLY A 327 2.77 -16.27 9.83
N CYS A 328 4.10 -16.27 9.70
CA CYS A 328 4.89 -15.04 9.85
C CYS A 328 4.73 -14.09 8.65
N LYS A 329 4.40 -12.82 8.92
CA LYS A 329 4.29 -11.74 7.92
C LYS A 329 5.64 -11.54 7.22
N THR A 330 5.64 -11.61 5.89
CA THR A 330 6.83 -11.39 5.05
C THR A 330 6.59 -10.13 4.21
N TRP A 331 7.60 -9.28 4.10
CA TRP A 331 7.56 -8.11 3.22
C TRP A 331 8.38 -8.39 1.96
N SER A 332 7.76 -8.12 0.82
CA SER A 332 8.37 -8.31 -0.49
C SER A 332 8.06 -7.16 -1.44
N LEU A 333 8.91 -7.04 -2.45
CA LEU A 333 8.74 -6.16 -3.61
C LEU A 333 8.33 -7.03 -4.79
N LEU A 334 7.11 -6.85 -5.29
CA LEU A 334 6.63 -7.51 -6.49
C LEU A 334 7.09 -6.70 -7.71
N LEU A 335 7.88 -7.31 -8.59
CA LEU A 335 8.47 -6.62 -9.74
C LEU A 335 7.61 -6.83 -11.00
N GLU A 336 7.12 -5.72 -11.55
CA GLU A 336 6.25 -5.67 -12.73
C GLU A 336 6.79 -4.68 -13.78
N CYS A 337 6.20 -4.69 -14.98
CA CYS A 337 6.33 -3.62 -15.96
C CYS A 337 5.03 -2.81 -16.02
N ASP A 338 5.14 -1.50 -16.22
CA ASP A 338 3.99 -0.62 -16.45
C ASP A 338 4.27 0.44 -17.52
N GLN A 339 3.21 1.02 -18.10
CA GLN A 339 3.34 2.00 -19.18
C GLN A 339 3.97 3.30 -18.66
N SER A 340 4.98 3.83 -19.36
CA SER A 340 5.52 5.17 -19.10
C SER A 340 4.82 6.21 -19.96
N SER A 341 4.41 7.32 -19.34
CA SER A 341 3.73 8.44 -20.02
C SER A 341 4.67 9.58 -20.44
N SER A 342 5.98 9.43 -20.19
CA SER A 342 6.98 10.48 -20.36
C SER A 342 8.39 9.90 -20.48
N MET A 343 9.26 10.57 -21.26
CA MET A 343 10.69 10.26 -21.42
C MET A 343 11.55 10.54 -20.18
N VAL A 344 10.94 10.88 -19.04
CA VAL A 344 11.62 11.11 -17.75
C VAL A 344 12.22 9.83 -17.16
N TYR A 345 11.71 8.64 -17.52
CA TYR A 345 12.17 7.35 -16.99
C TYR A 345 12.90 6.53 -18.05
N PRO A 346 14.01 5.84 -17.72
CA PRO A 346 14.64 4.90 -18.64
C PRO A 346 13.69 3.74 -19.02
N PRO A 347 13.74 3.26 -20.28
CA PRO A 347 12.87 2.18 -20.74
C PRO A 347 13.29 0.81 -20.20
N VAL A 348 12.34 -0.13 -20.20
CA VAL A 348 12.59 -1.56 -19.91
C VAL A 348 13.68 -2.13 -20.82
N ARG A 349 14.55 -2.96 -20.21
CA ARG A 349 15.61 -3.72 -20.89
C ARG A 349 15.41 -5.21 -20.63
N VAL A 350 15.55 -6.03 -21.67
CA VAL A 350 15.58 -7.50 -21.54
C VAL A 350 17.02 -7.94 -21.43
N SER A 351 17.38 -8.57 -20.31
CA SER A 351 18.69 -9.16 -20.06
C SER A 351 18.63 -10.12 -18.88
N SER A 352 19.30 -11.26 -18.99
CA SER A 352 19.62 -12.13 -17.85
C SER A 352 21.00 -11.83 -17.24
N ALA A 353 21.72 -10.82 -17.74
CA ALA A 353 23.12 -10.55 -17.39
C ALA A 353 23.32 -9.20 -16.68
N TRP A 354 22.39 -8.79 -15.80
CA TRP A 354 22.49 -7.54 -15.01
C TRP A 354 23.62 -7.53 -13.97
N ILE A 355 24.17 -8.70 -13.65
CA ILE A 355 25.34 -8.87 -12.78
C ILE A 355 26.26 -9.92 -13.41
N SER A 356 27.58 -9.69 -13.32
CA SER A 356 28.54 -10.58 -13.98
C SER A 356 28.57 -11.98 -13.34
N PRO A 357 29.08 -13.01 -14.06
CA PRO A 357 29.19 -14.37 -13.51
C PRO A 357 30.06 -14.49 -12.25
N SER A 358 30.97 -13.55 -12.01
CA SER A 358 31.82 -13.48 -10.80
C SER A 358 31.11 -12.84 -9.60
N VAL A 359 30.00 -12.11 -9.81
CA VAL A 359 29.20 -11.36 -8.82
C VAL A 359 29.95 -10.22 -8.11
N ALA A 360 31.14 -10.48 -7.57
CA ALA A 360 32.05 -9.48 -7.03
C ALA A 360 33.00 -8.92 -8.10
N LYS A 361 33.31 -7.62 -8.00
CA LYS A 361 34.23 -6.93 -8.91
C LYS A 361 35.67 -7.26 -8.51
N SER A 362 36.39 -7.98 -9.37
CA SER A 362 37.73 -8.51 -9.07
C SER A 362 38.85 -7.46 -9.01
N ASN A 363 38.62 -6.27 -9.57
CA ASN A 363 39.46 -5.08 -9.38
C ASN A 363 38.53 -3.86 -9.19
N PRO A 364 38.15 -3.50 -7.96
CA PRO A 364 37.40 -2.28 -7.70
C PRO A 364 38.31 -1.04 -7.78
N THR A 365 37.84 0.01 -8.44
CA THR A 365 38.46 1.34 -8.43
C THR A 365 38.26 1.98 -7.06
N ALA A 366 39.11 2.94 -6.68
CA ALA A 366 38.95 3.68 -5.42
C ALA A 366 37.55 4.32 -5.27
N ASP A 367 36.99 4.83 -6.37
CA ASP A 367 35.63 5.38 -6.40
C ASP A 367 34.54 4.30 -6.22
N ASP A 368 34.75 3.07 -6.73
CA ASP A 368 33.82 1.97 -6.51
C ASP A 368 33.72 1.62 -5.02
N VAL A 369 34.87 1.60 -4.32
CA VAL A 369 34.96 1.30 -2.88
C VAL A 369 34.33 2.41 -2.04
N LEU A 370 34.53 3.68 -2.42
CA LEU A 370 33.90 4.83 -1.78
C LEU A 370 32.37 4.87 -1.98
N LEU A 371 31.87 4.30 -3.08
CA LEU A 371 30.44 4.24 -3.42
C LEU A 371 29.76 2.93 -2.94
N SER A 372 30.51 1.96 -2.41
CA SER A 372 29.96 0.71 -1.89
C SER A 372 29.74 0.76 -0.37
N ALA A 373 28.48 0.68 0.07
CA ALA A 373 28.10 0.54 1.47
C ALA A 373 28.32 -0.89 2.03
N SER A 374 29.35 -1.60 1.57
CA SER A 374 29.66 -3.00 1.92
C SER A 374 31.09 -3.35 1.48
N ASP A 375 31.76 -4.24 2.21
CA ASP A 375 33.18 -4.60 2.01
C ASP A 375 33.50 -5.27 0.66
N VAL A 376 32.49 -5.60 -0.15
CA VAL A 376 32.65 -6.17 -1.48
C VAL A 376 31.81 -5.41 -2.49
N VAL A 377 32.48 -4.81 -3.47
CA VAL A 377 31.87 -4.16 -4.63
C VAL A 377 31.22 -5.22 -5.53
N LEU A 378 29.92 -5.08 -5.80
CA LEU A 378 29.18 -5.91 -6.75
C LEU A 378 29.41 -5.45 -8.20
N ASP A 379 29.60 -6.42 -9.09
CA ASP A 379 29.96 -6.22 -10.50
C ASP A 379 28.70 -6.14 -11.40
N TRP A 380 27.88 -5.13 -11.11
CA TRP A 380 26.69 -4.78 -11.88
C TRP A 380 27.04 -4.43 -13.33
N GLN A 381 26.15 -4.77 -14.26
CA GLN A 381 26.33 -4.59 -15.70
C GLN A 381 25.13 -3.85 -16.29
N ASP A 382 25.38 -2.84 -17.12
CA ASP A 382 24.37 -2.08 -17.85
C ASP A 382 24.08 -2.72 -19.23
N PRO A 383 22.99 -3.51 -19.41
CA PRO A 383 22.60 -3.99 -20.72
C PRO A 383 22.15 -2.85 -21.65
N PRO A 384 22.28 -3.01 -22.98
CA PRO A 384 21.83 -2.00 -23.94
C PRO A 384 20.31 -1.80 -23.91
N ASN A 385 19.87 -0.60 -24.27
CA ASN A 385 18.44 -0.28 -24.42
C ASN A 385 17.85 -0.97 -25.65
N ILE A 386 16.59 -1.41 -25.55
CA ILE A 386 15.83 -1.95 -26.69
C ILE A 386 15.29 -0.79 -27.54
N LEU A 387 15.33 -0.96 -28.86
CA LEU A 387 14.73 -0.07 -29.84
C LEU A 387 13.66 -0.83 -30.62
N LEU A 388 12.41 -0.37 -30.53
CA LEU A 388 11.30 -0.89 -31.31
C LEU A 388 11.31 -0.27 -32.72
N THR A 389 11.06 -1.07 -33.75
CA THR A 389 10.85 -0.54 -35.12
C THR A 389 9.39 -0.20 -35.37
N SER A 390 9.14 1.07 -35.72
CA SER A 390 7.80 1.58 -36.01
C SER A 390 7.40 1.21 -37.44
N ASN A 391 6.24 0.56 -37.61
CA ASN A 391 5.68 0.27 -38.93
C ASN A 391 5.12 1.55 -39.57
N PRO A 392 5.47 1.87 -40.84
CA PRO A 392 5.10 3.15 -41.47
C PRO A 392 3.60 3.29 -41.77
N ASP A 393 2.83 2.20 -41.73
CA ASP A 393 1.39 2.20 -42.01
C ASP A 393 0.52 2.52 -40.77
N GLN A 394 1.09 2.54 -39.56
CA GLN A 394 0.40 3.01 -38.36
C GLN A 394 0.54 4.53 -38.23
N LYS A 395 -0.52 5.25 -38.63
CA LYS A 395 -0.72 6.64 -38.23
C LYS A 395 -1.15 6.70 -36.76
N ASP A 396 -0.20 6.85 -35.87
CA ASP A 396 -0.47 7.27 -34.50
C ASP A 396 -0.92 8.75 -34.48
N ASP A 397 -2.02 9.02 -33.77
CA ASP A 397 -2.65 10.35 -33.68
C ASP A 397 -1.90 11.30 -32.70
N SER A 398 -0.79 10.82 -32.13
CA SER A 398 0.11 11.60 -31.27
C SER A 398 1.02 12.51 -32.11
N GLY A 399 0.50 13.66 -32.53
CA GLY A 399 1.21 14.69 -33.31
C GLY A 399 2.34 15.41 -32.58
N MET A 400 3.37 14.67 -32.16
CA MET A 400 4.65 15.17 -31.65
C MET A 400 5.78 14.50 -32.43
N GLU A 401 6.40 15.24 -33.35
CA GLU A 401 7.63 14.80 -34.01
C GLU A 401 8.71 14.60 -32.93
N GLY A 402 9.23 13.37 -32.83
CA GLY A 402 10.23 13.03 -31.82
C GLY A 402 11.53 13.79 -32.05
N ILE A 403 12.10 14.36 -30.98
CA ILE A 403 13.42 14.99 -31.05
C ILE A 403 14.46 13.90 -31.34
N GLU A 404 14.95 13.87 -32.58
CA GLU A 404 15.93 12.90 -33.05
C GLU A 404 17.21 12.94 -32.19
N GLN A 405 17.47 11.87 -31.44
CA GLN A 405 18.76 11.77 -30.72
C GLN A 405 19.86 11.35 -31.71
N PRO A 406 21.06 11.96 -31.64
CA PRO A 406 22.11 11.74 -32.63
C PRO A 406 22.64 10.29 -32.57
N GLY A 407 22.17 9.47 -33.50
CA GLY A 407 22.52 8.04 -33.61
C GLY A 407 21.33 7.10 -33.84
N GLN A 408 20.08 7.56 -33.65
CA GLN A 408 18.90 6.77 -33.99
C GLN A 408 18.70 6.69 -35.50
N LEU A 409 18.25 5.53 -36.00
CA LEU A 409 17.75 5.40 -37.37
C LEU A 409 16.29 5.94 -37.42
N PRO A 410 15.85 6.51 -38.56
CA PRO A 410 14.46 6.89 -38.71
C PRO A 410 13.54 5.68 -38.48
N ASN A 411 12.41 5.92 -37.83
CA ASN A 411 11.41 4.92 -37.40
C ASN A 411 11.84 4.00 -36.24
N GLN A 412 12.86 4.34 -35.44
CA GLN A 412 13.15 3.63 -34.18
C GLN A 412 12.68 4.42 -32.95
N LYS A 413 11.92 3.77 -32.05
CA LYS A 413 11.41 4.36 -30.79
C LYS A 413 11.86 3.50 -29.60
N PHE A 414 12.10 4.11 -28.44
CA PHE A 414 12.19 3.37 -27.18
C PHE A 414 10.80 2.84 -26.77
N PRO A 415 10.71 1.71 -26.05
CA PRO A 415 9.47 1.28 -25.42
C PRO A 415 8.93 2.32 -24.43
N ASP A 416 7.64 2.64 -24.52
CA ASP A 416 6.91 3.43 -23.50
C ASP A 416 6.57 2.55 -22.28
N VAL A 417 7.57 1.83 -21.75
CA VAL A 417 7.42 0.84 -20.67
C VAL A 417 8.57 1.01 -19.67
N ARG A 418 8.25 1.04 -18.37
CA ARG A 418 9.20 1.12 -17.25
C ARG A 418 9.02 -0.06 -16.30
N PHE A 419 10.05 -0.41 -15.52
CA PHE A 419 9.89 -1.35 -14.41
C PHE A 419 9.29 -0.64 -13.18
N VAL A 420 8.50 -1.37 -12.41
CA VAL A 420 7.86 -0.90 -11.17
C VAL A 420 7.96 -1.98 -10.09
N ALA A 421 8.41 -1.60 -8.90
CA ALA A 421 8.44 -2.44 -7.71
C ALA A 421 7.24 -2.08 -6.81
N LYS A 422 6.32 -3.02 -6.61
CA LYS A 422 5.11 -2.86 -5.80
C LYS A 422 5.31 -3.43 -4.40
N PHE A 423 4.92 -2.67 -3.38
CA PHE A 423 5.16 -3.00 -1.98
C PHE A 423 4.06 -3.94 -1.45
N SER A 424 4.46 -5.13 -1.02
CA SER A 424 3.57 -6.14 -0.46
C SER A 424 4.05 -6.56 0.95
N PRO A 425 3.45 -6.04 2.04
CA PRO A 425 2.44 -4.98 2.09
C PRO A 425 3.01 -3.57 1.82
N PRO A 426 2.14 -2.56 1.57
CA PRO A 426 2.55 -1.15 1.50
C PRO A 426 3.24 -0.68 2.79
N LEU A 427 4.24 0.20 2.65
CA LEU A 427 5.06 0.69 3.76
C LEU A 427 4.77 2.16 4.04
N THR A 428 4.50 2.53 5.30
CA THR A 428 4.29 3.93 5.70
C THR A 428 5.53 4.49 6.38
N LEU A 429 6.04 5.61 5.89
CA LEU A 429 7.30 6.22 6.35
C LEU A 429 7.32 7.75 6.16
N PRO A 430 8.20 8.49 6.86
CA PRO A 430 8.38 9.92 6.69
C PRO A 430 8.75 10.32 5.25
N TYR A 431 8.32 11.52 4.85
CA TYR A 431 8.64 12.11 3.54
C TYR A 431 10.15 12.18 3.28
N SER A 432 10.93 12.47 4.32
CA SER A 432 12.39 12.53 4.31
C SER A 432 13.04 11.19 3.91
N ALA A 433 12.47 10.05 4.32
CA ALA A 433 12.92 8.73 3.93
C ALA A 433 12.32 8.26 2.59
N ALA A 434 11.12 8.72 2.24
CA ALA A 434 10.50 8.44 0.94
C ALA A 434 11.32 9.09 -0.18
N MET A 435 11.77 10.33 0.01
CA MET A 435 12.65 11.02 -0.92
C MET A 435 13.96 10.24 -1.14
N GLN A 436 14.63 9.77 -0.08
CA GLN A 436 15.86 8.95 -0.19
C GLN A 436 15.66 7.66 -1.00
N ILE A 437 14.49 7.03 -0.92
CA ILE A 437 14.16 5.83 -1.72
C ILE A 437 14.02 6.21 -3.20
N TYR A 438 13.32 7.29 -3.53
CA TYR A 438 13.15 7.76 -4.91
C TYR A 438 14.46 8.29 -5.52
N ASP A 439 15.28 9.00 -4.73
CA ASP A 439 16.63 9.41 -5.11
C ASP A 439 17.49 8.18 -5.49
N SER A 440 17.34 7.06 -4.75
CA SER A 440 18.08 5.82 -5.02
C SER A 440 17.67 5.09 -6.31
N THR A 441 16.46 5.33 -6.84
CA THR A 441 16.01 4.82 -8.15
C THR A 441 16.05 5.89 -9.26
N SER A 442 16.63 7.07 -8.97
CA SER A 442 16.62 8.25 -9.85
C SER A 442 15.21 8.69 -10.30
N ALA A 443 14.19 8.39 -9.49
CA ALA A 443 12.79 8.67 -9.78
C ALA A 443 12.33 9.99 -9.15
N HIS A 444 11.39 10.69 -9.79
CA HIS A 444 10.79 11.88 -9.19
C HIS A 444 9.60 11.50 -8.31
N LEU A 445 9.60 11.97 -7.06
CA LEU A 445 8.46 11.88 -6.14
C LEU A 445 7.62 13.16 -6.21
N GLU A 446 6.45 13.11 -6.87
CA GLU A 446 5.39 14.11 -6.65
C GLU A 446 4.34 13.52 -5.68
N PRO A 447 4.15 14.08 -4.48
CA PRO A 447 3.14 13.61 -3.54
C PRO A 447 1.77 14.25 -3.83
N ASP A 448 0.80 13.46 -4.28
CA ASP A 448 -0.61 13.90 -4.47
C ASP A 448 -1.20 14.57 -3.22
N ALA A 449 -0.88 14.03 -2.04
CA ALA A 449 -1.21 14.59 -0.74
C ALA A 449 -0.19 14.15 0.31
N LEU A 450 0.21 15.07 1.19
CA LEU A 450 0.99 14.77 2.39
C LEU A 450 0.05 14.73 3.61
N ALA A 451 0.22 13.70 4.45
CA ALA A 451 -0.47 13.56 5.72
C ALA A 451 0.55 13.42 6.86
N ALA A 452 0.11 13.63 8.11
CA ALA A 452 0.99 13.45 9.26
C ALA A 452 1.24 11.95 9.53
N LEU A 453 2.44 11.61 10.00
CA LEU A 453 2.85 10.22 10.27
C LEU A 453 1.90 9.49 11.23
N ASP A 454 1.44 10.17 12.27
CA ASP A 454 0.47 9.64 13.24
C ASP A 454 -0.92 9.42 12.63
N ALA A 455 -1.34 10.28 11.70
CA ALA A 455 -2.63 10.22 11.03
C ALA A 455 -2.68 9.14 9.94
N LEU A 456 -1.53 8.72 9.40
CA LEU A 456 -1.43 7.55 8.51
C LEU A 456 -1.27 6.24 9.29
N ALA A 457 -0.35 6.17 10.25
CA ALA A 457 -0.08 4.94 11.01
C ALA A 457 -1.21 4.59 12.00
N PHE A 458 -1.83 5.60 12.61
CA PHE A 458 -2.91 5.46 13.59
C PHE A 458 -4.08 6.39 13.26
N PRO A 459 -4.81 6.18 12.15
CA PRO A 459 -5.81 7.15 11.69
C PRO A 459 -6.93 7.32 12.72
N PRO A 460 -7.33 8.57 13.04
CA PRO A 460 -8.21 8.86 14.16
C PRO A 460 -9.58 8.19 14.02
N GLN A 461 -10.08 7.66 15.13
CA GLN A 461 -11.45 7.15 15.19
C GLN A 461 -12.43 8.33 15.22
N THR A 462 -13.52 8.22 14.46
CA THR A 462 -14.58 9.23 14.46
C THR A 462 -15.16 9.37 15.88
N ALA A 463 -15.02 10.57 16.45
CA ALA A 463 -15.28 10.97 17.85
C ALA A 463 -14.08 11.00 18.83
N GLU A 464 -12.83 10.90 18.36
CA GLU A 464 -11.71 11.53 19.08
C GLU A 464 -11.96 13.05 19.20
N THR A 465 -12.11 13.56 20.42
CA THR A 465 -12.17 15.02 20.66
C THR A 465 -10.78 15.58 20.39
N SER A 466 -10.66 16.54 19.47
CA SER A 466 -9.39 17.22 19.22
C SER A 466 -8.92 17.92 20.51
N GLU A 467 -7.82 17.47 21.10
CA GLU A 467 -7.14 18.24 22.14
C GLU A 467 -6.75 19.62 21.59
N PRO A 468 -6.75 20.67 22.43
CA PRO A 468 -6.63 22.04 21.95
C PRO A 468 -5.34 22.31 21.18
N ASP A 469 -5.44 23.25 20.24
CA ASP A 469 -4.40 23.62 19.28
C ASP A 469 -3.02 23.79 19.92
N GLY A 470 -2.02 23.07 19.39
CA GLY A 470 -0.66 22.98 19.91
C GLY A 470 -0.33 21.74 20.76
N ALA A 471 -1.29 20.91 21.16
CA ALA A 471 -1.01 19.65 21.88
C ALA A 471 -0.56 18.53 20.92
N HIS A 472 0.56 17.85 21.24
CA HIS A 472 0.99 16.65 20.51
C HIS A 472 -0.02 15.52 20.73
N ARG A 473 -0.56 14.96 19.63
CA ARG A 473 -1.51 13.84 19.70
C ARG A 473 -0.87 12.64 20.40
N ARG A 474 -1.58 12.10 21.40
CA ARG A 474 -1.18 10.95 22.20
C ARG A 474 -2.04 9.75 21.85
N ILE A 475 -1.45 8.75 21.23
CA ILE A 475 -2.14 7.49 20.92
C ILE A 475 -2.03 6.58 22.14
N ARG A 476 -3.16 6.10 22.66
CA ARG A 476 -3.22 5.22 23.84
C ARG A 476 -3.88 3.90 23.49
N LYS A 477 -3.26 2.80 23.90
CA LYS A 477 -3.81 1.44 23.79
C LYS A 477 -3.59 0.69 25.09
N GLU A 478 -4.60 -0.04 25.54
CA GLU A 478 -4.42 -1.06 26.57
C GLU A 478 -4.15 -2.41 25.89
N GLN A 479 -3.13 -3.13 26.36
CA GLN A 479 -2.67 -4.38 25.78
C GLN A 479 -2.49 -5.43 26.88
N LEU A 480 -3.04 -6.62 26.67
CA LEU A 480 -2.76 -7.79 27.49
C LEU A 480 -1.48 -8.45 26.98
N VAL A 481 -0.41 -8.34 27.76
CA VAL A 481 0.89 -8.96 27.50
C VAL A 481 0.92 -10.33 28.18
N SER A 482 1.10 -11.39 27.41
CA SER A 482 1.38 -12.73 27.93
C SER A 482 2.84 -12.84 28.36
N VAL A 483 3.09 -13.35 29.57
CA VAL A 483 4.45 -13.52 30.12
C VAL A 483 4.51 -14.80 30.96
N TYR A 484 5.57 -15.59 30.81
CA TYR A 484 5.83 -16.71 31.72
C TYR A 484 6.48 -16.19 33.01
N ASN A 485 5.98 -16.58 34.18
CA ASN A 485 6.55 -16.15 35.46
C ASN A 485 7.83 -16.93 35.81
N ARG A 486 8.51 -16.58 36.91
CA ARG A 486 9.75 -17.26 37.36
C ARG A 486 9.57 -18.75 37.72
N ALA A 487 8.34 -19.25 37.84
CA ALA A 487 8.01 -20.66 38.04
C ALA A 487 7.61 -21.38 36.73
N GLY A 488 7.54 -20.68 35.60
CA GLY A 488 7.15 -21.22 34.29
C GLY A 488 5.64 -21.17 33.99
N GLU A 489 4.83 -20.56 34.86
CA GLU A 489 3.38 -20.44 34.68
C GLU A 489 3.04 -19.25 33.76
N HIS A 490 2.02 -19.38 32.92
CA HIS A 490 1.62 -18.35 31.96
C HIS A 490 0.74 -17.27 32.62
N GLU A 491 1.31 -16.11 32.92
CA GLU A 491 0.62 -14.92 33.42
C GLU A 491 0.15 -14.02 32.24
N LYS A 492 -0.95 -13.28 32.42
CA LYS A 492 -1.34 -12.17 31.53
C LYS A 492 -1.31 -10.87 32.33
N LYS A 493 -0.70 -9.81 31.79
CA LYS A 493 -0.59 -8.50 32.46
C LYS A 493 -1.14 -7.39 31.58
N CYS A 494 -1.85 -6.45 32.19
CA CYS A 494 -2.39 -5.29 31.48
C CYS A 494 -1.35 -4.15 31.44
N HIS A 495 -0.94 -3.78 30.23
CA HIS A 495 -0.10 -2.62 29.97
C HIS A 495 -0.95 -1.50 29.36
N THR A 496 -0.68 -0.26 29.74
CA THR A 496 -1.28 0.94 29.14
C THR A 496 -0.19 1.67 28.36
N ASN A 497 -0.12 1.37 27.07
CA ASN A 497 0.89 1.91 26.16
C ASN A 497 0.43 3.29 25.67
N THR A 498 1.28 4.32 25.87
CA THR A 498 1.10 5.67 25.30
C THR A 498 2.21 5.95 24.30
N LEU A 499 1.85 6.40 23.10
CA LEU A 499 2.78 6.89 22.08
C LEU A 499 2.62 8.41 21.96
N THR A 500 3.73 9.12 22.12
CA THR A 500 3.86 10.56 21.88
C THR A 500 4.79 10.79 20.69
N ILE A 501 4.43 11.71 19.79
CA ILE A 501 5.27 12.14 18.66
C ILE A 501 5.64 13.62 18.88
N PRO A 502 6.85 13.92 19.42
CA PRO A 502 7.21 15.28 19.87
C PRO A 502 7.48 16.30 18.74
N LYS A 503 7.42 15.87 17.48
CA LYS A 503 7.54 16.73 16.30
C LYS A 503 6.63 16.18 15.22
N MET A 504 5.69 17.00 14.72
CA MET A 504 4.88 16.64 13.56
C MET A 504 5.80 16.51 12.34
N GLU A 505 5.71 15.37 11.63
CA GLU A 505 6.39 15.15 10.36
C GLU A 505 5.40 14.57 9.34
N TYR A 506 5.55 15.00 8.08
CA TYR A 506 4.78 14.48 6.97
C TYR A 506 5.28 13.10 6.55
N ALA A 507 4.35 12.26 6.12
CA ALA A 507 4.59 10.87 5.74
C ALA A 507 3.77 10.50 4.49
N LEU A 508 4.18 9.39 3.88
CA LEU A 508 3.53 8.76 2.74
C LEU A 508 3.42 7.25 3.01
N THR A 509 2.43 6.61 2.39
CA THR A 509 2.37 5.15 2.28
C THR A 509 2.83 4.76 0.88
N LEU A 510 4.03 4.20 0.76
CA LEU A 510 4.56 3.73 -0.52
C LEU A 510 3.86 2.43 -0.91
N THR A 511 3.17 2.48 -2.05
CA THR A 511 2.52 1.35 -2.72
C THR A 511 3.34 0.83 -3.89
N GLU A 512 4.06 1.71 -4.60
CA GLU A 512 4.94 1.37 -5.71
C GLU A 512 6.07 2.39 -5.91
N VAL A 513 7.21 1.94 -6.44
CA VAL A 513 8.37 2.76 -6.83
C VAL A 513 8.86 2.31 -8.22
N PRO A 514 9.04 3.21 -9.19
CA PRO A 514 9.66 2.87 -10.47
C PRO A 514 11.19 2.73 -10.33
N PHE A 515 11.79 1.86 -11.14
CA PHE A 515 13.24 1.59 -11.13
C PHE A 515 13.76 1.28 -12.55
N SER A 516 15.08 1.39 -12.76
CA SER A 516 15.74 1.14 -14.06
C SER A 516 16.72 -0.05 -14.06
N HIS A 517 17.34 -0.32 -12.90
CA HIS A 517 18.37 -1.34 -12.73
C HIS A 517 18.18 -2.08 -11.39
N PRO A 518 18.31 -3.42 -11.32
CA PRO A 518 18.24 -4.18 -10.07
C PRO A 518 19.21 -3.76 -8.94
N ARG A 519 20.23 -2.94 -9.23
CA ARG A 519 21.12 -2.32 -8.23
C ARG A 519 20.37 -1.38 -7.30
N GLU A 520 19.47 -0.57 -7.86
CA GLU A 520 18.67 0.43 -7.16
C GLU A 520 17.77 -0.25 -6.10
N LEU A 521 17.17 -1.39 -6.47
CA LEU A 521 16.39 -2.23 -5.56
C LEU A 521 17.20 -2.68 -4.34
N VAL A 522 18.45 -3.12 -4.55
CA VAL A 522 19.36 -3.53 -3.46
C VAL A 522 19.76 -2.33 -2.59
N GLN A 523 19.97 -1.16 -3.19
CA GLN A 523 20.36 0.07 -2.48
C GLN A 523 19.25 0.60 -1.56
N MET A 524 17.97 0.44 -1.88
CA MET A 524 16.87 0.88 -1.01
C MET A 524 16.55 -0.09 0.16
N LEU A 525 16.92 -1.38 0.08
CA LEU A 525 16.56 -2.38 1.10
C LEU A 525 16.92 -1.98 2.56
N PRO A 526 18.09 -1.38 2.86
CA PRO A 526 18.44 -1.04 4.24
C PRO A 526 17.49 -0.01 4.87
N ILE A 527 16.95 0.92 4.08
CA ILE A 527 15.93 1.90 4.49
C ILE A 527 14.58 1.20 4.66
N LEU A 528 14.18 0.37 3.69
CA LEU A 528 12.92 -0.37 3.77
C LEU A 528 12.83 -1.25 5.01
N ARG A 529 13.91 -1.97 5.35
CA ARG A 529 14.03 -2.79 6.56
C ARG A 529 13.99 -1.97 7.84
N GLN A 530 14.68 -0.82 7.88
CA GLN A 530 14.66 0.11 9.01
C GLN A 530 13.23 0.60 9.33
N TYR A 531 12.49 1.06 8.31
CA TYR A 531 11.10 1.50 8.49
C TYR A 531 10.12 0.34 8.68
N THR A 532 10.42 -0.85 8.17
CA THR A 532 9.63 -2.06 8.46
C THR A 532 9.80 -2.53 9.91
N ARG A 533 11.02 -2.48 10.47
CA ARG A 533 11.26 -2.73 11.90
C ARG A 533 10.48 -1.73 12.76
N LEU A 534 10.54 -0.44 12.41
CA LEU A 534 9.76 0.60 13.09
C LEU A 534 8.25 0.30 13.01
N SER A 535 7.72 0.03 11.83
CA SER A 535 6.29 -0.27 11.67
C SER A 535 5.91 -1.49 12.51
N THR A 536 6.64 -2.59 12.43
CA THR A 536 6.36 -3.82 13.18
C THR A 536 6.27 -3.58 14.70
N LEU A 537 7.23 -2.83 15.27
CA LEU A 537 7.22 -2.48 16.70
C LEU A 537 6.00 -1.62 17.07
N LEU A 538 5.61 -0.69 16.20
CA LEU A 538 4.46 0.20 16.38
C LEU A 538 3.11 -0.53 16.19
N GLU A 539 2.96 -1.34 15.13
CA GLU A 539 1.74 -2.10 14.83
C GLU A 539 1.41 -3.08 15.97
N ARG A 540 2.42 -3.75 16.52
CA ARG A 540 2.25 -4.72 17.61
C ARG A 540 1.94 -4.02 18.93
N SER A 541 2.76 -3.05 19.34
CA SER A 541 2.64 -2.38 20.65
C SER A 541 1.46 -1.39 20.74
N PHE A 542 1.03 -0.78 19.62
CA PHE A 542 0.00 0.27 19.60
C PHE A 542 -1.23 -0.04 18.72
N GLY A 543 -1.18 -1.07 17.87
CA GLY A 543 -2.32 -1.48 17.02
C GLY A 543 -2.50 -0.60 15.79
N SER A 544 -2.13 -1.12 14.63
CA SER A 544 -2.39 -0.52 13.31
C SER A 544 -3.72 -1.03 12.72
N LYS A 545 -4.13 -0.48 11.57
CA LYS A 545 -5.35 -0.86 10.81
C LYS A 545 -5.25 -2.23 10.12
N TYR A 546 -5.07 -3.30 10.89
CA TYR A 546 -5.50 -4.64 10.48
C TYR A 546 -6.12 -5.37 11.67
N THR A 547 -7.33 -5.89 11.47
CA THR A 547 -7.89 -6.92 12.36
C THR A 547 -6.97 -8.12 12.30
N SER A 548 -6.31 -8.44 13.41
CA SER A 548 -5.54 -9.68 13.51
C SER A 548 -6.53 -10.85 13.48
N ASP A 549 -6.51 -11.65 12.42
CA ASP A 549 -7.15 -12.98 12.36
C ASP A 549 -6.44 -14.02 13.27
N HIS A 550 -5.79 -13.54 14.34
CA HIS A 550 -5.83 -14.25 15.60
C HIS A 550 -7.27 -14.25 16.12
N LYS A 551 -8.08 -15.17 15.58
CA LYS A 551 -9.00 -15.94 16.43
C LYS A 551 -8.22 -16.23 17.71
N THR A 552 -8.74 -15.76 18.84
CA THR A 552 -8.30 -16.35 20.10
C THR A 552 -8.80 -17.79 20.06
N GLU A 553 -7.90 -18.76 20.16
CA GLU A 553 -8.24 -20.18 20.20
C GLU A 553 -8.93 -20.47 21.53
N SER A 554 -10.22 -20.13 21.61
CA SER A 554 -11.17 -20.93 22.38
C SER A 554 -11.19 -22.30 21.74
N GLU A 555 -10.79 -23.33 22.50
CA GLU A 555 -10.88 -24.71 22.04
C GLU A 555 -12.37 -25.03 21.79
N ASP A 556 -12.75 -25.17 20.52
CA ASP A 556 -14.12 -25.53 20.11
C ASP A 556 -14.42 -26.98 20.53
N VAL A 557 -14.86 -27.15 21.77
CA VAL A 557 -15.43 -28.41 22.27
C VAL A 557 -16.71 -28.69 21.48
N PRO A 558 -16.88 -29.88 20.86
CA PRO A 558 -17.90 -30.09 19.84
C PRO A 558 -19.32 -30.19 20.41
N GLY A 559 -20.04 -29.06 20.39
CA GLY A 559 -21.47 -28.96 20.11
C GLY A 559 -22.45 -29.75 20.99
N GLU A 560 -22.88 -29.13 22.09
CA GLU A 560 -24.26 -29.29 22.58
C GLU A 560 -25.07 -28.05 22.19
N GLU A 561 -26.37 -28.21 21.90
CA GLU A 561 -27.26 -27.13 21.47
C GLU A 561 -27.60 -26.20 22.65
N SER A 562 -26.82 -25.12 22.83
CA SER A 562 -27.08 -24.10 23.85
C SER A 562 -28.47 -23.48 23.66
N THR A 563 -29.33 -23.58 24.67
CA THR A 563 -30.67 -22.98 24.59
C THR A 563 -30.58 -21.47 24.80
N VAL A 564 -31.64 -20.75 24.38
CA VAL A 564 -31.78 -19.30 24.65
C VAL A 564 -31.68 -18.97 26.14
N LYS A 565 -31.92 -19.94 27.03
CA LYS A 565 -31.70 -19.77 28.47
C LYS A 565 -30.21 -19.85 28.83
N ASP A 566 -29.45 -20.74 28.23
CA ASP A 566 -28.01 -20.86 28.48
C ASP A 566 -27.26 -19.64 27.91
N GLU A 567 -27.70 -19.12 26.76
CA GLU A 567 -27.26 -17.81 26.24
C GLU A 567 -27.57 -16.66 27.20
N PHE A 568 -28.76 -16.65 27.79
CA PHE A 568 -29.17 -15.62 28.76
C PHE A 568 -28.41 -15.73 30.09
N ASP A 569 -28.25 -16.93 30.62
CA ASP A 569 -27.50 -17.19 31.86
C ASP A 569 -25.99 -16.91 31.65
N ALA A 570 -25.45 -17.15 30.44
CA ALA A 570 -24.11 -16.72 30.04
C ALA A 570 -23.98 -15.18 29.92
N PHE A 571 -24.96 -14.49 29.34
CA PHE A 571 -25.00 -13.01 29.30
C PHE A 571 -25.12 -12.40 30.71
N MET A 572 -25.90 -13.01 31.60
CA MET A 572 -25.99 -12.61 33.00
C MET A 572 -24.70 -12.91 33.78
N ALA A 573 -23.98 -13.99 33.44
CA ALA A 573 -22.64 -14.25 33.95
C ALA A 573 -21.63 -13.21 33.42
N GLU A 574 -21.69 -12.83 32.14
CA GLU A 574 -20.85 -11.77 31.55
C GLU A 574 -21.09 -10.40 32.23
N ALA A 575 -22.35 -10.08 32.54
CA ALA A 575 -22.71 -8.91 33.34
C ALA A 575 -22.12 -8.97 34.76
N SER A 576 -22.14 -10.14 35.40
CA SER A 576 -21.49 -10.39 36.70
C SER A 576 -19.94 -10.39 36.62
N HIS A 577 -19.39 -10.65 35.44
CA HIS A 577 -17.95 -10.57 35.17
C HIS A 577 -17.47 -9.14 34.84
N LYS A 578 -18.36 -8.20 34.48
CA LYS A 578 -18.00 -6.78 34.33
C LYS A 578 -17.69 -6.09 35.67
N ASP A 579 -18.29 -6.54 36.77
CA ASP A 579 -17.86 -6.19 38.15
C ASP A 579 -16.62 -7.00 38.61
N LYS A 580 -16.11 -7.90 37.76
CA LYS A 580 -14.82 -8.60 37.92
C LYS A 580 -13.87 -8.29 36.76
N ASP A 581 -13.79 -7.00 36.41
CA ASP A 581 -12.55 -6.44 35.88
C ASP A 581 -11.42 -6.84 36.84
N LEU A 582 -10.64 -7.84 36.43
CA LEU A 582 -9.48 -8.30 37.18
C LEU A 582 -8.57 -7.10 37.37
N GLN A 583 -8.30 -6.73 38.64
CA GLN A 583 -7.47 -5.59 39.00
C GLN A 583 -5.98 -5.87 38.74
N PHE A 584 -5.65 -6.21 37.50
CA PHE A 584 -4.30 -6.10 36.97
C PHE A 584 -3.85 -4.67 37.20
N THR A 585 -2.76 -4.51 37.95
CA THR A 585 -2.12 -3.21 38.15
C THR A 585 -1.62 -2.72 36.80
N LYS A 586 -2.38 -1.82 36.16
CA LYS A 586 -2.08 -1.33 34.80
C LYS A 586 -0.70 -0.70 34.78
N ILE A 587 0.22 -1.29 34.01
CA ILE A 587 1.59 -0.82 33.91
C ILE A 587 1.67 0.24 32.82
N PRO A 588 1.96 1.51 33.15
CA PRO A 588 2.12 2.54 32.13
C PRO A 588 3.46 2.32 31.40
N VAL A 589 3.40 2.32 30.07
CA VAL A 589 4.57 2.35 29.19
C VAL A 589 4.40 3.57 28.29
N ASP A 590 5.27 4.57 28.45
CA ASP A 590 5.28 5.76 27.60
C ASP A 590 6.40 5.65 26.57
N VAL A 591 6.09 5.94 25.32
CA VAL A 591 7.00 5.82 24.19
C VAL A 591 7.02 7.14 23.42
N SER A 592 8.20 7.72 23.23
CA SER A 592 8.40 8.86 22.35
C SER A 592 9.11 8.43 21.06
N LEU A 593 8.47 8.68 19.93
CA LEU A 593 9.04 8.43 18.60
C LEU A 593 9.74 9.70 18.07
N TYR A 594 11.00 9.55 17.68
CA TYR A 594 11.77 10.54 16.93
C TYR A 594 12.19 9.94 15.59
N THR A 595 12.20 10.73 14.53
CA THR A 595 12.44 10.28 13.15
C THR A 595 13.66 10.93 12.50
N GLN A 596 14.23 11.96 13.11
CA GLN A 596 15.35 12.75 12.60
C GLN A 596 16.46 12.81 13.67
N PRO A 597 17.74 12.53 13.35
CA PRO A 597 18.28 12.21 12.02
C PRO A 597 17.92 10.81 11.49
N GLY A 598 17.36 9.94 12.34
CA GLY A 598 16.80 8.65 11.95
C GLY A 598 15.78 8.16 12.98
N PRO A 599 15.05 7.07 12.68
CA PRO A 599 14.03 6.52 13.56
C PRO A 599 14.62 5.98 14.87
N SER A 600 14.11 6.50 15.99
CA SER A 600 14.48 6.09 17.34
C SER A 600 13.29 6.16 18.29
N LEU A 601 13.26 5.24 19.27
CA LEU A 601 12.20 5.07 20.23
C LEU A 601 12.77 5.25 21.63
N ARG A 602 12.26 6.24 22.38
CA ARG A 602 12.50 6.36 23.82
C ARG A 602 11.39 5.64 24.56
N ILE A 603 11.72 4.63 25.35
CA ILE A 603 10.79 3.74 26.04
C ILE A 603 10.95 3.95 27.55
N ILE A 604 9.86 4.35 28.23
CA ILE A 604 9.84 4.71 29.65
C ILE A 604 8.78 3.88 30.38
N PHE A 605 9.16 3.17 31.45
CA PHE A 605 8.25 2.32 32.23
C PHE A 605 8.73 2.12 33.68
N PRO A 606 7.85 1.77 34.64
CA PRO A 606 8.25 1.52 36.02
C PRO A 606 8.99 0.18 36.15
N LEU A 607 10.14 0.20 36.82
CA LEU A 607 11.00 -0.94 37.11
C LEU A 607 11.18 -1.08 38.63
N GLY A 608 10.19 -1.69 39.28
CA GLY A 608 10.13 -1.75 40.75
C GLY A 608 10.07 -0.34 41.36
N PRO A 609 11.06 0.05 42.20
CA PRO A 609 11.15 1.40 42.77
C PRO A 609 11.84 2.43 41.85
N ARG A 610 12.33 2.02 40.66
CA ARG A 610 12.97 2.90 39.68
C ARG A 610 12.05 3.15 38.47
N ILE A 611 12.38 4.14 37.66
CA ILE A 611 11.82 4.33 36.32
C ILE A 611 12.90 3.94 35.32
N ALA A 612 12.60 2.96 34.46
CA ALA A 612 13.41 2.63 33.30
C ALA A 612 13.21 3.70 32.22
N ASP A 613 14.31 4.12 31.60
CA ASP A 613 14.37 5.06 30.48
C ASP A 613 15.45 4.56 29.51
N ILE A 614 15.04 4.16 28.31
CA ILE A 614 15.91 3.57 27.28
C ILE A 614 15.63 4.28 25.95
N LEU A 615 16.67 4.82 25.31
CA LEU A 615 16.61 5.32 23.94
C LEU A 615 17.23 4.28 23.00
N VAL A 616 16.41 3.73 22.11
CA VAL A 616 16.81 2.75 21.09
C VAL A 616 16.81 3.41 19.73
N GLY A 617 17.94 3.38 19.02
CA GLY A 617 18.04 3.71 17.61
C GLY A 617 17.68 2.51 16.73
N ILE A 618 16.97 2.76 15.63
CA ILE A 618 16.72 1.76 14.60
C ILE A 618 17.64 2.07 13.43
N GLU A 619 18.61 1.20 13.18
CA GLU A 619 19.67 1.41 12.19
C GLU A 619 19.27 0.93 10.79
N SER A 620 20.15 1.15 9.81
CA SER A 620 20.01 0.57 8.48
C SER A 620 19.97 -0.96 8.56
N ASN A 621 19.11 -1.59 7.77
CA ASN A 621 18.72 -3.00 7.91
C ASN A 621 17.91 -3.34 9.18
N GLY A 622 17.49 -2.38 9.99
CA GLY A 622 16.56 -2.62 11.11
C GLY A 622 17.16 -3.36 12.31
N SER A 623 18.48 -3.30 12.50
CA SER A 623 19.12 -3.59 13.79
C SER A 623 18.76 -2.53 14.84
N LEU A 624 18.80 -2.92 16.11
CA LEU A 624 18.45 -2.06 17.25
C LEU A 624 19.67 -1.80 18.14
N SER A 625 20.20 -0.58 18.10
CA SER A 625 21.28 -0.13 18.99
C SER A 625 20.74 0.74 20.13
N VAL A 626 21.35 0.63 21.32
CA VAL A 626 20.94 1.42 22.49
C VAL A 626 21.80 2.69 22.55
N VAL A 627 21.15 3.83 22.36
CA VAL A 627 21.80 5.15 22.34
C VAL A 627 22.00 5.70 23.76
N SER A 628 21.07 5.41 24.67
CA SER A 628 21.21 5.68 26.11
C SER A 628 20.29 4.80 26.93
N GLN A 629 20.68 4.50 28.18
CA GLN A 629 19.91 3.67 29.11
C GLN A 629 20.25 4.05 30.56
N ASN A 630 19.33 3.82 31.52
CA ASN A 630 19.53 4.17 32.93
C ASN A 630 19.44 2.98 33.92
N ILE A 631 19.55 1.75 33.40
CA ILE A 631 19.12 0.53 34.08
C ILE A 631 20.31 -0.36 34.49
N LEU A 632 21.20 -0.61 33.54
CA LEU A 632 22.47 -1.31 33.72
C LEU A 632 23.53 -0.30 34.18
N PRO A 633 24.49 -0.68 35.03
CA PRO A 633 25.62 0.18 35.36
C PRO A 633 26.54 0.34 34.14
N ASP A 634 27.00 1.57 33.88
CA ASP A 634 28.03 1.81 32.88
C ASP A 634 29.34 1.12 33.30
N GLY A 635 29.98 0.46 32.34
CA GLY A 635 30.89 -0.65 32.60
C GLY A 635 32.30 -0.29 33.07
N ASP A 636 32.46 -0.01 34.38
CA ASP A 636 33.74 -0.19 35.09
C ASP A 636 33.57 -0.65 36.56
N GLY A 637 32.36 -1.08 36.93
CA GLY A 637 31.99 -1.52 38.28
C GLY A 637 32.00 -3.04 38.46
N MET A 638 33.14 -3.63 38.82
CA MET A 638 33.28 -5.08 39.05
C MET A 638 32.59 -5.53 40.36
N THR A 639 31.28 -5.79 40.31
CA THR A 639 30.51 -6.36 41.44
C THR A 639 30.06 -7.80 41.16
N GLU A 640 30.81 -8.77 41.68
CA GLU A 640 30.44 -10.19 41.64
C GLU A 640 29.22 -10.51 42.52
N THR A 641 28.01 -10.54 41.94
CA THR A 641 26.87 -11.21 42.60
C THR A 641 25.92 -11.91 41.62
N THR A 642 25.60 -13.17 41.96
CA THR A 642 24.51 -14.01 41.42
C THR A 642 24.79 -14.73 40.09
N LYS A 643 24.30 -15.98 39.98
CA LYS A 643 24.70 -16.97 38.95
C LYS A 643 23.91 -16.90 37.63
N MET A 644 23.50 -15.72 37.19
CA MET A 644 22.96 -15.51 35.84
C MET A 644 23.87 -14.57 35.07
N LYS A 645 23.99 -14.74 33.74
CA LYS A 645 24.76 -13.82 32.90
C LYS A 645 24.25 -12.39 33.11
N SER A 646 25.15 -11.49 33.52
CA SER A 646 24.92 -10.06 33.53
C SER A 646 24.52 -9.59 32.13
N LEU A 647 23.40 -8.86 32.03
CA LEU A 647 22.97 -8.25 30.77
C LEU A 647 23.97 -7.16 30.36
N VAL A 648 24.39 -7.19 29.11
CA VAL A 648 25.17 -6.13 28.45
C VAL A 648 24.20 -5.15 27.78
N VAL A 649 24.64 -3.91 27.51
CA VAL A 649 23.83 -2.90 26.78
C VAL A 649 23.35 -3.45 25.43
N ASP A 650 24.22 -4.12 24.67
CA ASP A 650 23.91 -4.80 23.40
C ASP A 650 22.82 -5.87 23.53
N ASP A 651 22.72 -6.56 24.68
CA ASP A 651 21.68 -7.57 24.89
C ASP A 651 20.28 -6.93 24.88
N LEU A 652 20.13 -5.70 25.36
CA LEU A 652 18.85 -4.99 25.40
C LEU A 652 18.29 -4.79 23.97
N GLY A 653 19.15 -4.40 23.02
CA GLY A 653 18.78 -4.29 21.60
C GLY A 653 18.33 -5.64 21.04
N ARG A 654 19.15 -6.68 21.23
CA ARG A 654 18.87 -8.05 20.77
C ARG A 654 17.61 -8.66 21.37
N ILE A 655 17.27 -8.34 22.62
CA ILE A 655 16.01 -8.79 23.24
C ILE A 655 14.81 -8.12 22.55
N LEU A 656 14.89 -6.82 22.26
CA LEU A 656 13.81 -6.11 21.56
C LEU A 656 13.67 -6.56 20.09
N GLU A 657 14.79 -6.87 19.41
CA GLU A 657 14.80 -7.53 18.09
C GLU A 657 14.11 -8.91 18.13
N THR A 658 14.29 -9.65 19.22
CA THR A 658 13.75 -11.01 19.39
C THR A 658 12.25 -11.00 19.76
N CYS A 659 11.81 -10.03 20.56
CA CYS A 659 10.42 -9.93 21.03
C CYS A 659 9.49 -9.23 20.04
N GLU A 660 10.00 -8.24 19.30
CA GLU A 660 9.25 -7.38 18.37
C GLU A 660 8.00 -6.71 18.99
N ASP A 661 7.98 -6.54 20.31
CA ASP A 661 6.87 -5.97 21.09
C ASP A 661 7.44 -5.28 22.35
N ILE A 662 7.05 -4.02 22.57
CA ILE A 662 7.59 -3.18 23.64
C ILE A 662 7.08 -3.60 25.02
N GLY A 663 5.86 -4.15 25.11
CA GLY A 663 5.27 -4.63 26.37
C GLY A 663 5.93 -5.93 26.84
N ILE A 664 6.18 -6.87 25.92
CA ILE A 664 6.94 -8.10 26.20
C ILE A 664 8.37 -7.74 26.67
N PHE A 665 9.03 -6.81 25.99
CA PHE A 665 10.36 -6.32 26.36
C PHE A 665 10.39 -5.69 27.76
N ALA A 666 9.43 -4.81 28.08
CA ALA A 666 9.32 -4.19 29.40
C ALA A 666 9.10 -5.22 30.52
N GLU A 667 8.28 -6.26 30.29
CA GLU A 667 8.10 -7.35 31.26
C GLU A 667 9.31 -8.25 31.41
N PHE A 668 10.02 -8.58 30.33
CA PHE A 668 11.26 -9.34 30.41
C PHE A 668 12.30 -8.64 31.29
N LEU A 669 12.45 -7.33 31.15
CA LEU A 669 13.34 -6.53 31.99
C LEU A 669 12.84 -6.45 33.43
N ARG A 670 11.52 -6.25 33.66
CA ARG A 670 10.91 -6.29 35.00
C ARG A 670 11.08 -7.63 35.71
N GLN A 671 11.09 -8.75 34.98
CA GLN A 671 11.31 -10.09 35.53
C GLN A 671 12.78 -10.48 35.75
N ARG A 672 13.74 -9.79 35.12
CA ARG A 672 15.17 -10.06 35.31
C ARG A 672 15.87 -9.13 36.29
N LEU A 673 15.37 -7.90 36.45
CA LEU A 673 16.07 -6.82 37.17
C LEU A 673 15.37 -6.39 38.47
N VAL A 674 14.24 -7.03 38.80
CA VAL A 674 13.50 -6.95 40.08
C VAL A 674 13.26 -8.36 40.60
#